data_AF-A0A149PFE2-F1
#
_entry.id   AF-A0A149PFE2-F1
#
_cell.length_a   1.000
_cell.length_b   1.000
_cell.length_c   1.000
_cell.angle_alpha   90.00
_cell.angle_beta   90.00
_cell.angle_gamma   90.00
#
_symmetry.space_group_name_H-M   'P 1'
#
loop_
_entity.id
_entity.type
_entity.pdbx_description
1 polymer ?
#
loop_
_entity_poly.entity_id
_entity_poly.type
_entity_poly.pdbx_seq_one_letter_code
_entity_poly.pdbx_strand_id
1 'polypeptide(L)'
;MTARFNLRPLTFCILASLGAVTLPALAQTDASYVAHPISTNVSDWSSDRQAPYGNLINLGQYEGRGNVLSFGIDPPASVHSFYNWQGYNTSTHAAAGNSFIGGDLWVNPAWQAGSSTDYVRTGMWGAAMPSDTVASGKYVDSKTSMPIMSFTNKDGVGRLEVWDTTVNPDSGWVDLPETAGLIHYGSWNSIDMRLLPGEGKIEYYLNGSLVYTWANPSGDDGSLPQQFWKMYLQGRNNGVTSFQTYWADLASGELIQSGQTIGSTAGNVVAVSSASTPRTPTLVAAGAQIGGSLSAKGTADNPAVVAFQGDTTIGQAVGGSNAVLGFSADPSHTTQIGGDVSLVQSTTTGGSVANPIKVGGNVSADAHSDMGGNWRIAGDLVSSGNLSPGNSIGVIGVGRNLTLSPSSMYGVEVTAADGSDRVAVGGVATLAGGVRVSATDAYKLGHPYLIMTASGGFGGTMFDASQVTWDHPDYLFLAPRLSYGLNDVNLIIDRNGTSYAAAAQTANQAVTARALDTLTFGNAAYESVARATSAASAAQAFDQLSGEGYATARTAMIEDSRFVRDAMNQRLRDKAARSGNATPAAATPVEVWTQAFGDWGSMSGGNGAAAVDTSVSGVFIGADGTIRDAVTIGAMGGYSHSTLDLNTRASSANSDNYHVGMYAGTDLGKLGIRGGAAYTWHQLAMDRSVVLPGYADTLRGNYGGATAQVFGDVGYKLGAGPVVIEPFANAALVNLHTDAFRERGGAGALSGQSSSSNTAFSTLGLRGASDFALGPTMLTTTGTLGWRHAYGTLVPAQTMVFAGSAPYSVTGVPIARNAAVVEANIDAIVGKNARVGVGYSGQIGGGNQSHGVKARFLYRF
;
A
#
# COMPACT_ATOMS: atom_id res chain seq x y z
N MET A 1 43.58 16.67 20.79
CA MET A 1 42.76 15.45 20.92
C MET A 1 41.86 15.44 19.70
N THR A 2 42.13 14.73 18.60
CA THR A 2 42.91 13.48 18.41
C THR A 2 42.41 12.31 19.28
N ALA A 3 42.15 11.10 18.76
CA ALA A 3 42.51 10.56 17.44
C ALA A 3 41.47 9.61 16.79
N ARG A 4 41.43 9.67 15.46
CA ARG A 4 41.43 8.57 14.45
C ARG A 4 40.90 7.17 14.85
N PHE A 5 39.91 6.71 14.08
CA PHE A 5 39.78 5.29 13.72
C PHE A 5 40.91 4.86 12.78
N ASN A 6 41.40 3.62 12.92
CA ASN A 6 42.18 2.95 11.88
C ASN A 6 42.25 1.43 12.15
N LEU A 7 41.79 0.59 11.21
CA LEU A 7 42.22 -0.81 11.10
C LEU A 7 41.97 -1.33 9.66
N ARG A 8 43.02 -1.91 9.10
CA ARG A 8 43.22 -2.57 7.79
C ARG A 8 44.34 -3.60 8.02
N PRO A 9 44.69 -4.49 7.06
CA PRO A 9 43.95 -5.01 5.91
C PRO A 9 43.92 -6.55 5.96
N LEU A 10 43.57 -7.22 4.85
CA LEU A 10 44.41 -8.31 4.33
C LEU A 10 44.26 -8.41 2.81
N THR A 11 45.31 -8.85 2.14
CA THR A 11 45.41 -8.94 0.68
C THR A 11 46.33 -10.11 0.36
N PHE A 12 46.01 -10.90 -0.67
CA PHE A 12 46.96 -11.79 -1.30
C PHE A 12 46.80 -11.74 -2.82
N CYS A 13 47.93 -11.69 -3.52
CA CYS A 13 48.03 -11.78 -4.97
C CYS A 13 48.93 -12.97 -5.33
N ILE A 14 48.71 -13.57 -6.50
CA ILE A 14 49.72 -14.02 -7.48
C ILE A 14 48.93 -14.50 -8.70
N LEU A 15 48.99 -13.89 -9.89
CA LEU A 15 50.07 -13.76 -10.88
C LEU A 15 50.44 -15.05 -11.65
N ALA A 16 49.83 -15.21 -12.83
CA ALA A 16 50.44 -15.87 -13.99
C ALA A 16 49.83 -15.27 -15.28
N SER A 17 50.61 -15.20 -16.36
CA SER A 17 50.26 -14.51 -17.61
C SER A 17 50.80 -15.28 -18.81
N LEU A 18 50.12 -15.22 -19.97
CA LEU A 18 50.68 -15.08 -21.33
C LEU A 18 49.64 -15.48 -22.41
N GLY A 19 49.83 -14.98 -23.64
CA GLY A 19 49.16 -15.51 -24.84
C GLY A 19 48.15 -14.57 -25.50
N ALA A 20 48.63 -13.74 -26.43
CA ALA A 20 47.77 -13.08 -27.42
C ALA A 20 47.85 -13.84 -28.75
N VAL A 21 46.70 -14.20 -29.33
CA VAL A 21 46.56 -14.76 -30.68
C VAL A 21 45.31 -14.12 -31.32
N THR A 22 45.36 -13.84 -32.61
CA THR A 22 44.29 -13.13 -33.35
C THR A 22 43.86 -13.88 -34.60
N LEU A 23 42.56 -13.78 -34.91
CA LEU A 23 41.86 -14.23 -36.14
C LEU A 23 41.67 -15.76 -36.30
N PRO A 24 40.69 -16.21 -37.09
CA PRO A 24 39.64 -15.45 -37.80
C PRO A 24 38.23 -15.65 -37.18
N ALA A 25 37.21 -15.05 -37.80
CA ALA A 25 35.82 -15.22 -37.39
C ALA A 25 35.19 -16.52 -37.91
N LEU A 26 34.30 -17.10 -37.11
CA LEU A 26 33.17 -17.90 -37.59
C LEU A 26 31.91 -17.31 -36.96
N ALA A 27 31.10 -16.64 -37.77
CA ALA A 27 29.74 -16.29 -37.41
C ALA A 27 28.85 -17.50 -37.72
N GLN A 28 28.06 -17.95 -36.75
CA GLN A 28 26.89 -18.78 -37.01
C GLN A 28 25.68 -18.08 -36.42
N THR A 29 25.10 -17.21 -37.23
CA THR A 29 23.79 -16.60 -37.00
C THR A 29 22.72 -17.62 -37.38
N ASP A 30 22.17 -18.33 -36.41
CA ASP A 30 20.82 -18.88 -36.60
C ASP A 30 19.85 -17.69 -36.56
N ALA A 31 19.14 -17.50 -37.66
CA ALA A 31 18.41 -16.26 -37.94
C ALA A 31 17.09 -16.17 -37.16
N SER A 32 16.47 -14.99 -37.26
CA SER A 32 15.10 -14.75 -36.85
C SER A 32 14.11 -15.61 -37.64
N TYR A 33 13.03 -16.04 -37.00
CA TYR A 33 11.93 -16.77 -37.62
C TYR A 33 10.59 -16.15 -37.18
N VAL A 34 9.71 -15.46 -37.93
CA VAL A 34 9.71 -14.77 -39.25
C VAL A 34 9.03 -15.46 -40.45
N ALA A 35 7.70 -15.62 -40.40
CA ALA A 35 6.86 -15.94 -41.58
C ALA A 35 7.13 -14.99 -42.77
N HIS A 36 7.93 -15.46 -43.74
CA HIS A 36 8.36 -14.69 -44.90
C HIS A 36 7.30 -14.73 -46.02
N PRO A 37 6.85 -13.56 -46.53
CA PRO A 37 6.10 -13.51 -47.78
C PRO A 37 7.04 -13.88 -48.92
N ILE A 38 6.60 -14.78 -49.79
CA ILE A 38 7.39 -15.25 -50.92
C ILE A 38 7.50 -14.13 -51.96
N SER A 39 8.71 -13.89 -52.47
CA SER A 39 8.97 -12.77 -53.38
C SER A 39 8.11 -12.87 -54.64
N THR A 40 7.37 -11.81 -54.94
CA THR A 40 6.61 -11.67 -56.18
C THR A 40 7.36 -10.84 -57.22
N ASN A 41 8.62 -10.49 -56.98
CA ASN A 41 9.49 -9.88 -57.97
C ASN A 41 9.95 -10.93 -59.01
N VAL A 42 9.63 -10.70 -60.28
CA VAL A 42 9.84 -11.68 -61.38
C VAL A 42 11.31 -12.08 -61.55
N SER A 43 12.28 -11.22 -61.24
CA SER A 43 13.71 -11.57 -61.37
C SER A 43 14.17 -12.71 -60.46
N ASP A 44 13.40 -12.98 -59.41
CA ASP A 44 13.74 -13.97 -58.40
C ASP A 44 13.27 -15.37 -58.84
N TRP A 45 12.51 -15.44 -59.94
CA TRP A 45 11.95 -16.64 -60.54
C TRP A 45 12.71 -17.08 -61.81
N SER A 46 12.82 -18.38 -62.01
CA SER A 46 13.46 -19.02 -63.16
C SER A 46 12.62 -20.20 -63.68
N SER A 47 12.69 -20.47 -64.98
CA SER A 47 11.95 -21.56 -65.63
C SER A 47 12.64 -22.92 -65.42
N ASP A 48 11.89 -23.93 -65.00
CA ASP A 48 12.37 -25.31 -64.86
C ASP A 48 12.16 -26.16 -66.12
N ARG A 49 13.10 -27.08 -66.40
CA ARG A 49 13.06 -28.21 -67.37
C ARG A 49 12.63 -27.95 -68.83
N GLN A 50 11.94 -26.87 -69.18
CA GLN A 50 11.53 -26.48 -70.54
C GLN A 50 11.05 -25.02 -70.59
N ALA A 51 11.47 -24.27 -71.62
CA ALA A 51 11.01 -22.91 -71.93
C ALA A 51 11.10 -22.67 -73.45
N PRO A 52 10.37 -21.68 -74.04
CA PRO A 52 9.51 -20.66 -73.42
C PRO A 52 8.09 -20.57 -74.03
N TYR A 53 7.02 -20.78 -73.23
CA TYR A 53 5.62 -20.65 -73.68
C TYR A 53 4.67 -20.05 -72.62
N GLY A 54 5.20 -19.22 -71.72
CA GLY A 54 4.41 -18.55 -70.70
C GLY A 54 5.14 -17.32 -70.16
N ASN A 55 4.39 -16.39 -69.59
CA ASN A 55 4.90 -15.17 -68.99
C ASN A 55 4.53 -15.12 -67.49
N LEU A 56 5.53 -14.87 -66.66
CA LEU A 56 5.36 -14.50 -65.24
C LEU A 56 5.55 -12.98 -65.10
N ILE A 57 4.57 -12.29 -64.54
CA ILE A 57 4.53 -10.82 -64.45
C ILE A 57 4.00 -10.41 -63.08
N ASN A 58 4.67 -9.50 -62.37
CA ASN A 58 4.08 -8.86 -61.20
C ASN A 58 3.16 -7.71 -61.65
N LEU A 59 1.88 -7.76 -61.25
CA LEU A 59 0.89 -6.73 -61.60
C LEU A 59 0.83 -5.56 -60.61
N GLY A 60 1.51 -5.67 -59.47
CA GLY A 60 1.44 -4.71 -58.36
C GLY A 60 0.14 -4.78 -57.56
N GLN A 61 -1.02 -4.82 -58.24
CA GLN A 61 -2.34 -5.02 -57.64
C GLN A 61 -3.29 -5.72 -58.63
N TYR A 62 -4.14 -6.62 -58.15
CA TYR A 62 -5.21 -7.26 -58.92
C TYR A 62 -6.36 -7.65 -57.99
N GLU A 63 -7.61 -7.38 -58.41
CA GLU A 63 -8.85 -7.75 -57.71
C GLU A 63 -8.79 -7.65 -56.17
N GLY A 64 -8.43 -6.46 -55.69
CA GLY A 64 -8.38 -6.13 -54.26
C GLY A 64 -7.08 -6.51 -53.52
N ARG A 65 -6.24 -7.40 -54.05
CA ARG A 65 -4.97 -7.80 -53.42
C ARG A 65 -3.75 -7.12 -54.06
N GLY A 66 -2.72 -6.88 -53.25
CA GLY A 66 -1.44 -6.31 -53.68
C GLY A 66 -0.39 -7.38 -54.00
N ASN A 67 0.73 -6.96 -54.59
CA ASN A 67 1.91 -7.79 -54.89
C ASN A 67 1.62 -9.04 -55.76
N VAL A 68 0.60 -8.99 -56.62
CA VAL A 68 0.07 -10.18 -57.31
C VAL A 68 0.95 -10.66 -58.47
N LEU A 69 1.31 -11.96 -58.47
CA LEU A 69 1.92 -12.64 -59.62
C LEU A 69 0.85 -13.09 -60.61
N SER A 70 0.91 -12.56 -61.83
CA SER A 70 0.22 -13.09 -63.01
C SER A 70 1.07 -14.17 -63.67
N PHE A 71 0.51 -15.35 -63.88
CA PHE A 71 1.14 -16.46 -64.60
C PHE A 71 0.18 -16.99 -65.68
N GLY A 72 0.58 -16.87 -66.96
CA GLY A 72 -0.18 -17.35 -68.12
C GLY A 72 0.61 -18.33 -68.99
N ILE A 73 -0.11 -19.23 -69.67
CA ILE A 73 0.44 -20.25 -70.58
C ILE A 73 -0.32 -20.26 -71.90
N ASP A 74 0.40 -20.06 -73.00
CA ASP A 74 -0.15 -20.05 -74.35
C ASP A 74 -0.36 -21.48 -74.90
N PRO A 75 -1.52 -21.77 -75.54
CA PRO A 75 -1.76 -23.05 -76.19
C PRO A 75 -1.22 -23.09 -77.64
N PRO A 76 -0.90 -24.29 -78.18
CA PRO A 76 -0.87 -25.60 -77.53
C PRO A 76 0.55 -25.99 -77.09
N ALA A 77 0.71 -26.40 -75.83
CA ALA A 77 1.94 -27.06 -75.39
C ALA A 77 2.01 -28.51 -75.88
N SER A 78 3.23 -29.07 -75.97
CA SER A 78 3.36 -30.52 -76.23
C SER A 78 2.82 -31.33 -75.05
N VAL A 79 2.24 -32.51 -75.31
CA VAL A 79 1.59 -33.35 -74.27
C VAL A 79 2.50 -33.76 -73.10
N HIS A 80 3.82 -33.66 -73.23
CA HIS A 80 4.81 -33.95 -72.17
C HIS A 80 5.43 -32.71 -71.53
N SER A 81 4.93 -31.52 -71.85
CA SER A 81 5.40 -30.24 -71.28
C SER A 81 4.75 -30.00 -69.92
N PHE A 82 5.55 -29.83 -68.87
CA PHE A 82 5.15 -29.22 -67.60
C PHE A 82 5.88 -27.89 -67.48
N TYR A 83 5.17 -26.81 -67.18
CA TYR A 83 5.80 -25.50 -66.98
C TYR A 83 5.83 -25.18 -65.49
N ASN A 84 7.03 -25.17 -64.93
CA ASN A 84 7.26 -24.79 -63.54
C ASN A 84 8.07 -23.50 -63.54
N TRP A 85 7.56 -22.45 -62.91
CA TRP A 85 8.38 -21.32 -62.49
C TRP A 85 8.87 -21.63 -61.07
N GLN A 86 10.16 -21.92 -60.92
CA GLN A 86 10.82 -21.92 -59.61
C GLN A 86 11.03 -20.47 -59.20
N GLY A 87 10.99 -20.10 -57.92
CA GLY A 87 11.40 -18.73 -57.55
C GLY A 87 11.47 -18.37 -56.08
N TYR A 88 11.48 -19.38 -55.20
CA TYR A 88 11.83 -19.15 -53.81
C TYR A 88 12.66 -20.29 -53.25
N ASN A 89 13.65 -19.94 -52.44
CA ASN A 89 14.55 -20.86 -51.77
C ASN A 89 14.81 -20.36 -50.35
N THR A 90 14.39 -21.14 -49.35
CA THR A 90 14.75 -20.99 -47.94
C THR A 90 14.56 -22.32 -47.21
N SER A 91 15.24 -22.50 -46.08
CA SER A 91 15.10 -23.67 -45.21
C SER A 91 13.97 -23.46 -44.20
N THR A 92 12.77 -24.00 -44.46
CA THR A 92 11.63 -23.84 -43.54
C THR A 92 11.65 -24.89 -42.42
N HIS A 93 11.55 -24.47 -41.16
CA HIS A 93 11.37 -25.35 -40.00
C HIS A 93 9.94 -25.24 -39.41
N ALA A 94 8.94 -25.59 -40.21
CA ALA A 94 7.55 -25.60 -39.79
C ALA A 94 7.27 -26.74 -38.78
N ALA A 95 6.62 -26.39 -37.66
CA ALA A 95 6.27 -27.34 -36.60
C ALA A 95 5.01 -28.16 -36.93
N ALA A 96 4.83 -29.27 -36.21
CA ALA A 96 3.68 -30.17 -36.37
C ALA A 96 2.33 -29.44 -36.29
N GLY A 97 1.50 -29.57 -37.33
CA GLY A 97 0.16 -29.00 -37.40
C GLY A 97 0.09 -27.58 -37.94
N ASN A 98 1.22 -26.93 -38.24
CA ASN A 98 1.23 -25.58 -38.79
C ASN A 98 1.23 -25.58 -40.33
N SER A 99 0.60 -24.53 -40.88
CA SER A 99 0.78 -24.09 -42.26
C SER A 99 2.26 -23.93 -42.59
N PHE A 100 2.75 -24.66 -43.60
CA PHE A 100 4.16 -24.58 -44.05
C PHE A 100 4.29 -24.06 -45.48
N ILE A 101 3.31 -24.36 -46.34
CA ILE A 101 3.13 -23.78 -47.68
C ILE A 101 1.67 -23.37 -47.81
N GLY A 102 1.42 -22.16 -48.30
CA GLY A 102 0.06 -21.67 -48.57
C GLY A 102 0.04 -20.35 -49.34
N GLY A 103 -1.15 -19.95 -49.77
CA GLY A 103 -1.39 -18.71 -50.52
C GLY A 103 -2.78 -18.68 -51.14
N ASP A 104 -3.06 -17.65 -51.92
CA ASP A 104 -4.38 -17.45 -52.53
C ASP A 104 -4.32 -17.40 -54.06
N LEU A 105 -5.24 -18.13 -54.70
CA LEU A 105 -5.43 -18.18 -56.15
C LEU A 105 -6.76 -17.50 -56.55
N TRP A 106 -6.70 -16.58 -57.49
CA TRP A 106 -7.90 -16.09 -58.18
C TRP A 106 -8.34 -17.07 -59.27
N VAL A 107 -9.55 -17.62 -59.13
CA VAL A 107 -10.14 -18.50 -60.14
C VAL A 107 -11.06 -17.67 -61.03
N ASN A 108 -10.61 -17.38 -62.26
CA ASN A 108 -11.37 -16.58 -63.22
C ASN A 108 -12.65 -17.33 -63.68
N PRO A 109 -13.84 -16.69 -63.72
CA PRO A 109 -15.09 -17.32 -64.18
C PRO A 109 -15.00 -18.00 -65.56
N ALA A 110 -14.12 -17.50 -66.45
CA ALA A 110 -13.87 -18.11 -67.76
C ALA A 110 -13.33 -19.56 -67.68
N TRP A 111 -12.83 -20.01 -66.51
CA TRP A 111 -12.45 -21.40 -66.29
C TRP A 111 -13.63 -22.38 -66.45
N GLN A 112 -14.87 -21.93 -66.31
CA GLN A 112 -16.06 -22.77 -66.54
C GLN A 112 -16.35 -23.05 -68.03
N ALA A 113 -15.61 -22.43 -68.97
CA ALA A 113 -15.87 -22.53 -70.41
C ALA A 113 -15.13 -23.69 -71.13
N GLY A 114 -14.31 -24.47 -70.43
CA GLY A 114 -13.47 -25.52 -71.02
C GLY A 114 -14.25 -26.74 -71.53
N SER A 115 -13.76 -27.35 -72.61
CA SER A 115 -14.29 -28.62 -73.16
C SER A 115 -13.62 -29.85 -72.54
N SER A 116 -14.10 -31.05 -72.89
CA SER A 116 -13.47 -32.33 -72.50
C SER A 116 -12.07 -32.56 -73.09
N THR A 117 -11.60 -31.68 -73.99
CA THR A 117 -10.24 -31.68 -74.55
C THR A 117 -9.41 -30.47 -74.11
N ASP A 118 -9.95 -29.59 -73.26
CA ASP A 118 -9.35 -28.32 -72.85
C ASP A 118 -8.89 -28.41 -71.38
N TYR A 119 -7.82 -29.18 -71.13
CA TYR A 119 -7.36 -29.47 -69.77
C TYR A 119 -6.35 -28.44 -69.29
N VAL A 120 -6.81 -27.65 -68.32
CA VAL A 120 -6.07 -26.60 -67.63
C VAL A 120 -5.74 -27.08 -66.22
N ARG A 121 -4.46 -27.04 -65.84
CA ARG A 121 -4.02 -27.25 -64.46
C ARG A 121 -3.13 -26.09 -64.01
N THR A 122 -3.33 -25.61 -62.78
CA THR A 122 -2.36 -24.77 -62.05
C THR A 122 -2.24 -25.20 -60.60
N GLY A 123 -1.11 -24.96 -59.94
CA GLY A 123 -0.93 -25.35 -58.55
C GLY A 123 0.34 -24.85 -57.90
N MET A 124 0.45 -25.14 -56.60
CA MET A 124 1.65 -24.91 -55.79
C MET A 124 2.34 -26.25 -55.53
N TRP A 125 3.67 -26.27 -55.63
CA TRP A 125 4.50 -27.45 -55.40
C TRP A 125 5.68 -27.09 -54.48
N GLY A 126 5.94 -27.92 -53.46
CA GLY A 126 7.15 -27.89 -52.63
C GLY A 126 8.17 -28.98 -52.98
N ALA A 127 9.46 -28.67 -52.88
CA ALA A 127 10.52 -29.69 -52.82
C ALA A 127 11.15 -29.73 -51.41
N ALA A 128 11.19 -30.92 -50.83
CA ALA A 128 11.85 -31.22 -49.57
C ALA A 128 13.21 -31.88 -49.81
N MET A 129 14.20 -31.57 -48.97
CA MET A 129 15.55 -32.12 -49.08
C MET A 129 16.18 -32.37 -47.70
N PRO A 130 17.04 -33.40 -47.55
CA PRO A 130 17.87 -33.56 -46.36
C PRO A 130 18.76 -32.34 -46.09
N SER A 131 19.01 -32.05 -44.82
CA SER A 131 19.67 -30.82 -44.37
C SER A 131 21.15 -30.70 -44.78
N ASP A 132 21.82 -31.81 -45.04
CA ASP A 132 23.17 -31.86 -45.62
C ASP A 132 23.17 -31.48 -47.12
N THR A 133 22.13 -31.88 -47.84
CA THR A 133 21.91 -31.57 -49.25
C THR A 133 21.56 -30.09 -49.41
N VAL A 134 20.68 -29.57 -48.56
CA VAL A 134 20.39 -28.13 -48.37
C VAL A 134 21.68 -27.34 -48.15
N ALA A 135 22.50 -27.73 -47.15
CA ALA A 135 23.77 -27.06 -46.84
C ALA A 135 24.81 -27.11 -47.98
N SER A 136 24.70 -28.07 -48.90
CA SER A 136 25.60 -28.18 -50.07
C SER A 136 25.23 -27.28 -51.25
N GLY A 137 24.03 -26.68 -51.24
CA GLY A 137 23.49 -25.88 -52.35
C GLY A 137 23.16 -26.66 -53.63
N LYS A 138 23.28 -28.00 -53.63
CA LYS A 138 23.05 -28.84 -54.81
C LYS A 138 21.60 -29.29 -54.92
N TYR A 139 20.94 -28.89 -56.00
CA TYR A 139 19.66 -29.47 -56.41
C TYR A 139 19.88 -30.86 -57.04
N VAL A 140 18.99 -31.81 -56.75
CA VAL A 140 18.99 -33.15 -57.35
C VAL A 140 17.62 -33.42 -57.98
N ASP A 141 17.58 -33.42 -59.31
CA ASP A 141 16.38 -33.35 -60.15
C ASP A 141 15.38 -34.53 -59.97
N SER A 142 15.88 -35.64 -59.41
CA SER A 142 15.23 -36.93 -59.29
C SER A 142 14.90 -37.34 -57.86
N LYS A 143 14.93 -36.42 -56.88
CA LYS A 143 14.73 -36.73 -55.45
C LYS A 143 13.62 -35.90 -54.82
N THR A 144 12.61 -36.61 -54.32
CA THR A 144 11.44 -36.20 -53.50
C THR A 144 10.67 -34.95 -53.96
N SER A 145 9.38 -35.13 -54.27
CA SER A 145 8.49 -34.08 -54.78
C SER A 145 7.18 -34.05 -53.99
N MET A 146 7.14 -33.30 -52.89
CA MET A 146 6.00 -33.27 -51.97
C MET A 146 5.87 -31.90 -51.25
N PRO A 147 4.65 -31.35 -51.08
CA PRO A 147 3.36 -31.75 -51.64
C PRO A 147 3.04 -30.98 -52.92
N ILE A 148 2.01 -31.42 -53.65
CA ILE A 148 1.41 -30.67 -54.75
C ILE A 148 -0.11 -30.65 -54.60
N MET A 149 -0.70 -29.46 -54.72
CA MET A 149 -2.14 -29.24 -54.79
C MET A 149 -2.41 -28.38 -56.01
N SER A 150 -3.24 -28.89 -56.91
CA SER A 150 -3.51 -28.27 -58.20
C SER A 150 -4.99 -28.09 -58.44
N PHE A 151 -5.38 -26.90 -58.88
CA PHE A 151 -6.69 -26.64 -59.46
C PHE A 151 -6.66 -27.14 -60.89
N THR A 152 -7.59 -28.03 -61.20
CA THR A 152 -7.80 -28.60 -62.53
C THR A 152 -9.15 -28.14 -63.05
N ASN A 153 -9.25 -27.88 -64.36
CA ASN A 153 -10.54 -27.75 -65.03
C ASN A 153 -10.73 -28.94 -65.96
N LYS A 154 -11.87 -29.62 -65.80
CA LYS A 154 -12.23 -30.78 -66.61
C LYS A 154 -13.73 -30.82 -66.85
N ASP A 155 -14.12 -30.94 -68.11
CA ASP A 155 -15.52 -30.97 -68.56
C ASP A 155 -16.34 -29.73 -68.09
N GLY A 156 -15.68 -28.55 -68.02
CA GLY A 156 -16.27 -27.28 -67.59
C GLY A 156 -16.41 -27.11 -66.07
N VAL A 157 -15.93 -28.07 -65.27
CA VAL A 157 -15.99 -28.04 -63.81
C VAL A 157 -14.59 -28.02 -63.22
N GLY A 158 -14.28 -26.96 -62.47
CA GLY A 158 -13.08 -26.85 -61.65
C GLY A 158 -13.11 -27.82 -60.47
N ARG A 159 -11.96 -28.44 -60.18
CA ARG A 159 -11.73 -29.38 -59.06
C ARG A 159 -10.32 -29.20 -58.52
N LEU A 160 -10.00 -29.90 -57.44
CA LEU A 160 -8.64 -30.09 -56.98
C LEU A 160 -8.12 -31.49 -57.34
N GLU A 161 -6.86 -31.55 -57.76
CA GLU A 161 -6.05 -32.76 -57.83
C GLU A 161 -4.88 -32.60 -56.84
N VAL A 162 -4.63 -33.64 -56.04
CA VAL A 162 -3.46 -33.71 -55.13
C VAL A 162 -2.49 -34.79 -55.60
N TRP A 163 -1.21 -34.61 -55.28
CA TRP A 163 -0.19 -35.62 -55.56
C TRP A 163 -0.02 -36.56 -54.36
N ASP A 164 -0.46 -37.82 -54.50
CA ASP A 164 -0.25 -38.92 -53.55
C ASP A 164 0.01 -40.23 -54.30
N THR A 165 1.29 -40.61 -54.39
CA THR A 165 1.76 -41.86 -54.99
C THR A 165 1.46 -43.12 -54.15
N THR A 166 0.99 -42.98 -52.90
CA THR A 166 0.54 -44.11 -52.08
C THR A 166 -0.89 -44.53 -52.44
N VAL A 167 -1.71 -43.58 -52.93
CA VAL A 167 -3.09 -43.81 -53.37
C VAL A 167 -3.19 -44.05 -54.88
N ASN A 168 -2.38 -43.37 -55.70
CA ASN A 168 -2.30 -43.59 -57.15
C ASN A 168 -0.84 -43.84 -57.59
N PRO A 169 -0.34 -45.08 -57.54
CA PRO A 169 1.06 -45.38 -57.84
C PRO A 169 1.42 -45.24 -59.33
N ASP A 170 0.46 -45.39 -60.25
CA ASP A 170 0.72 -45.35 -61.71
C ASP A 170 0.92 -43.93 -62.26
N SER A 171 0.32 -42.92 -61.62
CA SER A 171 0.34 -41.53 -62.11
C SER A 171 0.54 -40.46 -61.05
N GLY A 172 0.54 -40.83 -59.76
CA GLY A 172 0.71 -39.94 -58.61
C GLY A 172 -0.47 -39.00 -58.31
N TRP A 173 -1.44 -38.83 -59.19
CA TRP A 173 -2.52 -37.83 -59.03
C TRP A 173 -3.83 -38.44 -58.53
N VAL A 174 -4.46 -37.79 -57.54
CA VAL A 174 -5.79 -38.11 -57.03
C VAL A 174 -6.72 -36.94 -57.32
N ASP A 175 -7.78 -37.16 -58.10
CA ASP A 175 -8.87 -36.18 -58.35
C ASP A 175 -9.81 -36.17 -57.14
N LEU A 176 -10.16 -34.98 -56.66
CA LEU A 176 -11.03 -34.74 -55.50
C LEU A 176 -12.35 -34.09 -55.96
N PRO A 177 -13.25 -34.82 -56.66
CA PRO A 177 -14.44 -34.25 -57.29
C PRO A 177 -15.39 -33.55 -56.30
N GLU A 178 -15.38 -33.91 -55.02
CA GLU A 178 -16.09 -33.25 -53.93
C GLU A 178 -15.72 -31.77 -53.75
N THR A 179 -14.51 -31.37 -54.17
CA THR A 179 -14.01 -30.00 -54.05
C THR A 179 -14.64 -29.03 -55.06
N ALA A 180 -15.36 -29.53 -56.07
CA ALA A 180 -16.03 -28.69 -57.08
C ALA A 180 -17.04 -27.70 -56.49
N GLY A 181 -17.62 -28.01 -55.32
CA GLY A 181 -18.53 -27.11 -54.58
C GLY A 181 -17.83 -26.12 -53.64
N LEU A 182 -16.50 -26.21 -53.47
CA LEU A 182 -15.71 -25.37 -52.56
C LEU A 182 -14.94 -24.26 -53.30
N ILE A 183 -14.92 -24.27 -54.64
CA ILE A 183 -14.19 -23.29 -55.47
C ILE A 183 -15.08 -22.08 -55.77
N HIS A 184 -14.63 -20.90 -55.34
CA HIS A 184 -15.29 -19.62 -55.59
C HIS A 184 -14.76 -19.00 -56.89
N TYR A 185 -15.54 -19.09 -57.97
CA TYR A 185 -15.23 -18.45 -59.26
C TYR A 185 -15.48 -16.95 -59.20
N GLY A 186 -14.60 -16.15 -59.80
CA GLY A 186 -14.65 -14.68 -59.66
C GLY A 186 -14.28 -14.20 -58.27
N SER A 187 -13.45 -14.98 -57.57
CA SER A 187 -12.96 -14.71 -56.22
C SER A 187 -11.56 -15.29 -56.03
N TRP A 188 -10.89 -14.82 -54.99
CA TRP A 188 -9.76 -15.50 -54.39
C TRP A 188 -10.22 -16.77 -53.67
N ASN A 189 -9.34 -17.77 -53.65
CA ASN A 189 -9.49 -19.04 -52.96
C ASN A 189 -8.21 -19.33 -52.17
N SER A 190 -8.34 -19.60 -50.87
CA SER A 190 -7.18 -19.82 -49.99
C SER A 190 -6.76 -21.29 -49.95
N ILE A 191 -5.45 -21.50 -50.01
CA ILE A 191 -4.78 -22.79 -50.08
C ILE A 191 -3.82 -22.88 -48.90
N ASP A 192 -3.92 -23.95 -48.10
CA ASP A 192 -3.11 -24.12 -46.90
C ASP A 192 -2.73 -25.60 -46.71
N MET A 193 -1.43 -25.87 -46.57
CA MET A 193 -0.87 -27.20 -46.36
C MET A 193 -0.21 -27.27 -44.98
N ARG A 194 -0.54 -28.30 -44.19
CA ARG A 194 -0.07 -28.48 -42.81
C ARG A 194 0.63 -29.82 -42.62
N LEU A 195 1.89 -29.79 -42.18
CA LEU A 195 2.71 -30.99 -41.96
C LEU A 195 2.58 -31.43 -40.51
N LEU A 196 2.31 -32.71 -40.26
CA LEU A 196 2.13 -33.30 -38.93
C LEU A 196 3.13 -34.47 -38.73
N PRO A 197 4.42 -34.21 -38.44
CA PRO A 197 5.44 -35.25 -38.36
C PRO A 197 5.20 -36.26 -37.23
N GLY A 198 4.56 -35.84 -36.12
CA GLY A 198 4.22 -36.73 -35.00
C GLY A 198 3.13 -37.76 -35.33
N GLU A 199 2.31 -37.50 -36.35
CA GLU A 199 1.31 -38.45 -36.89
C GLU A 199 1.73 -39.02 -38.26
N GLY A 200 2.88 -38.60 -38.79
CA GLY A 200 3.35 -38.96 -40.12
C GLY A 200 2.36 -38.64 -41.22
N LYS A 201 1.77 -37.43 -41.26
CA LYS A 201 0.78 -37.05 -42.28
C LYS A 201 0.88 -35.58 -42.72
N ILE A 202 0.25 -35.24 -43.85
CA ILE A 202 0.06 -33.86 -44.33
C ILE A 202 -1.43 -33.62 -44.57
N GLU A 203 -1.95 -32.49 -44.09
CA GLU A 203 -3.34 -32.07 -44.27
C GLU A 203 -3.43 -30.88 -45.24
N TYR A 204 -4.39 -30.93 -46.16
CA TYR A 204 -4.60 -29.95 -47.23
C TYR A 204 -5.95 -29.27 -47.06
N TYR A 205 -5.97 -27.94 -47.12
CA TYR A 205 -7.18 -27.13 -46.95
C TYR A 205 -7.45 -26.23 -48.16
N LEU A 206 -8.72 -26.14 -48.54
CA LEU A 206 -9.26 -25.16 -49.49
C LEU A 206 -10.31 -24.31 -48.78
N ASN A 207 -10.19 -22.97 -48.82
CA ASN A 207 -11.16 -22.04 -48.23
C ASN A 207 -11.48 -22.37 -46.76
N GLY A 208 -10.47 -22.81 -46.00
CA GLY A 208 -10.57 -23.22 -44.59
C GLY A 208 -11.12 -24.63 -44.35
N SER A 209 -11.64 -25.32 -45.38
CA SER A 209 -12.15 -26.69 -45.28
C SER A 209 -11.05 -27.70 -45.54
N LEU A 210 -10.91 -28.73 -44.69
CA LEU A 210 -10.01 -29.86 -44.95
C LEU A 210 -10.53 -30.65 -46.17
N VAL A 211 -9.71 -30.73 -47.22
CA VAL A 211 -10.06 -31.42 -48.48
C VAL A 211 -9.25 -32.68 -48.72
N TYR A 212 -8.09 -32.85 -48.07
CA TYR A 212 -7.32 -34.09 -48.16
C TYR A 212 -6.40 -34.31 -46.95
N THR A 213 -6.11 -35.57 -46.65
CA THR A 213 -5.09 -35.98 -45.67
C THR A 213 -4.22 -37.07 -46.29
N TRP A 214 -2.96 -36.74 -46.53
CA TRP A 214 -1.95 -37.68 -47.02
C TRP A 214 -1.27 -38.38 -45.84
N ALA A 215 -1.43 -39.69 -45.73
CA ALA A 215 -0.79 -40.51 -44.71
C ALA A 215 0.58 -41.05 -45.17
N ASN A 216 1.57 -41.02 -44.28
CA ASN A 216 2.96 -41.46 -44.48
C ASN A 216 3.68 -40.82 -45.69
N PRO A 217 3.70 -39.48 -45.84
CA PRO A 217 4.48 -38.81 -46.89
C PRO A 217 5.97 -38.99 -46.62
N SER A 218 6.65 -39.74 -47.49
CA SER A 218 8.04 -40.15 -47.32
C SER A 218 9.00 -39.49 -48.33
N GLY A 219 10.18 -39.14 -47.85
CA GLY A 219 11.32 -38.79 -48.69
C GLY A 219 11.97 -40.01 -49.34
N ASP A 220 12.92 -39.74 -50.23
CA ASP A 220 13.76 -40.73 -50.94
C ASP A 220 14.53 -41.69 -50.02
N ASP A 221 14.72 -41.31 -48.76
CA ASP A 221 15.38 -42.10 -47.70
C ASP A 221 14.39 -42.83 -46.78
N GLY A 222 13.07 -42.70 -47.05
CA GLY A 222 11.99 -43.24 -46.23
C GLY A 222 11.64 -42.40 -44.99
N SER A 223 12.27 -41.23 -44.79
CA SER A 223 12.01 -40.35 -43.64
C SER A 223 10.90 -39.33 -43.92
N LEU A 224 10.34 -38.74 -42.85
CA LEU A 224 9.46 -37.58 -42.96
C LEU A 224 10.32 -36.32 -43.21
N PRO A 225 9.99 -35.48 -44.21
CA PRO A 225 10.78 -34.29 -44.54
C PRO A 225 10.82 -33.28 -43.38
N GLN A 226 12.02 -32.95 -42.90
CA GLN A 226 12.25 -32.04 -41.77
C GLN A 226 12.51 -30.58 -42.20
N GLN A 227 12.78 -30.36 -43.50
CA GLN A 227 13.02 -29.07 -44.13
C GLN A 227 12.43 -29.09 -45.55
N PHE A 228 11.86 -27.96 -45.98
CA PHE A 228 11.60 -27.67 -47.39
C PHE A 228 12.66 -26.70 -47.91
N TRP A 229 12.90 -26.73 -49.22
CA TRP A 229 14.00 -26.03 -49.89
C TRP A 229 13.56 -25.15 -51.06
N LYS A 230 12.50 -25.53 -51.80
CA LYS A 230 11.98 -24.72 -52.92
C LYS A 230 10.47 -24.74 -53.00
N MET A 231 9.89 -23.62 -53.43
CA MET A 231 8.53 -23.54 -53.96
C MET A 231 8.54 -23.29 -55.47
N TYR A 232 7.57 -23.90 -56.16
CA TYR A 232 7.29 -23.71 -57.58
C TYR A 232 5.83 -23.31 -57.75
N LEU A 233 5.57 -22.37 -58.68
CA LEU A 233 4.25 -22.20 -59.28
C LEU A 233 4.20 -23.05 -60.53
N GLN A 234 3.21 -23.94 -60.60
CA GLN A 234 3.10 -24.94 -61.66
C GLN A 234 1.89 -24.67 -62.55
N GLY A 235 2.04 -24.95 -63.84
CA GLY A 235 0.94 -24.85 -64.80
C GLY A 235 1.11 -25.76 -66.00
N ARG A 236 -0.03 -26.16 -66.57
CA ARG A 236 -0.11 -26.99 -67.78
C ARG A 236 -1.34 -26.59 -68.58
N ASN A 237 -1.13 -26.25 -69.85
CA ASN A 237 -2.17 -26.05 -70.86
C ASN A 237 -1.95 -27.04 -72.00
N ASN A 238 -2.89 -27.96 -72.25
CA ASN A 238 -2.84 -28.83 -73.44
C ASN A 238 -4.01 -28.60 -74.40
N GLY A 239 -4.82 -27.57 -74.13
CA GLY A 239 -6.09 -27.30 -74.79
C GLY A 239 -6.00 -26.26 -75.90
N VAL A 240 -7.10 -25.54 -76.07
CA VAL A 240 -7.29 -24.48 -77.07
C VAL A 240 -7.44 -23.10 -76.41
N THR A 241 -7.88 -23.06 -75.15
CA THR A 241 -8.11 -21.80 -74.42
C THR A 241 -6.82 -21.28 -73.78
N SER A 242 -6.44 -20.03 -74.03
CA SER A 242 -5.39 -19.35 -73.27
C SER A 242 -5.87 -19.08 -71.85
N PHE A 243 -5.12 -19.51 -70.83
CA PHE A 243 -5.46 -19.23 -69.43
C PHE A 243 -4.39 -18.41 -68.72
N GLN A 244 -4.85 -17.65 -67.73
CA GLN A 244 -4.03 -16.82 -66.85
C GLN A 244 -4.50 -17.04 -65.41
N THR A 245 -3.54 -17.11 -64.50
CA THR A 245 -3.73 -17.30 -63.06
C THR A 245 -3.12 -16.13 -62.31
N TYR A 246 -3.69 -15.81 -61.16
CA TYR A 246 -3.23 -14.69 -60.33
C TYR A 246 -3.04 -15.20 -58.91
N TRP A 247 -1.84 -15.01 -58.38
CA TRP A 247 -1.38 -15.57 -57.12
C TRP A 247 -1.00 -14.44 -56.15
N ALA A 248 -1.52 -14.52 -54.93
CA ALA A 248 -1.33 -13.52 -53.86
C ALA A 248 -1.05 -14.20 -52.52
N ASP A 249 -0.53 -13.42 -51.56
CA ASP A 249 -0.31 -13.81 -50.16
C ASP A 249 0.42 -15.17 -49.98
N LEU A 250 1.32 -15.47 -50.92
CA LEU A 250 2.16 -16.66 -50.95
C LEU A 250 3.09 -16.66 -49.72
N ALA A 251 3.01 -17.72 -48.90
CA ALA A 251 3.69 -17.81 -47.62
C ALA A 251 4.48 -19.12 -47.47
N SER A 252 5.70 -19.01 -46.96
CA SER A 252 6.44 -20.11 -46.33
C SER A 252 6.34 -19.96 -44.81
N GLY A 253 5.79 -20.98 -44.14
CA GLY A 253 5.37 -20.89 -42.75
C GLY A 253 6.50 -20.95 -41.74
N GLU A 254 6.61 -19.92 -40.89
CA GLU A 254 7.73 -19.75 -39.96
C GLU A 254 7.28 -19.05 -38.66
N LEU A 255 7.58 -19.69 -37.52
CA LEU A 255 6.86 -19.53 -36.25
C LEU A 255 7.76 -18.88 -35.19
N ILE A 256 7.32 -17.78 -34.59
CA ILE A 256 8.20 -16.95 -33.76
C ILE A 256 8.26 -17.49 -32.33
N GLN A 257 9.38 -18.09 -31.96
CA GLN A 257 9.54 -18.70 -30.63
C GLN A 257 9.94 -17.68 -29.54
N SER A 258 9.77 -18.08 -28.29
CA SER A 258 10.37 -17.49 -27.08
C SER A 258 11.80 -16.99 -27.34
N GLY A 259 12.05 -15.70 -27.09
CA GLY A 259 13.37 -15.06 -27.25
C GLY A 259 13.75 -14.57 -28.65
N GLN A 260 12.93 -14.80 -29.68
CA GLN A 260 13.14 -14.22 -31.02
C GLN A 260 12.67 -12.76 -31.12
N THR A 261 13.07 -12.04 -32.18
CA THR A 261 12.66 -10.63 -32.41
C THR A 261 11.75 -10.50 -33.64
N ILE A 262 10.62 -9.81 -33.44
CA ILE A 262 9.63 -9.43 -34.45
C ILE A 262 10.04 -8.08 -35.03
N GLY A 263 10.38 -8.05 -36.33
CA GLY A 263 10.57 -6.83 -37.12
C GLY A 263 9.30 -6.41 -37.88
N SER A 264 9.44 -5.48 -38.83
CA SER A 264 8.35 -5.10 -39.73
C SER A 264 8.05 -6.19 -40.76
N THR A 265 6.78 -6.45 -41.03
CA THR A 265 6.29 -7.41 -42.05
C THR A 265 4.92 -6.99 -42.56
N ALA A 266 4.57 -7.32 -43.80
CA ALA A 266 3.23 -7.08 -44.34
C ALA A 266 2.19 -8.10 -43.82
N GLY A 267 2.63 -9.28 -43.41
CA GLY A 267 1.76 -10.42 -43.08
C GLY A 267 1.33 -10.52 -41.62
N ASN A 268 0.72 -11.66 -41.28
CA ASN A 268 0.38 -12.05 -39.91
C ASN A 268 1.62 -12.60 -39.17
N VAL A 269 1.67 -12.40 -37.85
CA VAL A 269 2.74 -12.90 -36.97
C VAL A 269 2.14 -13.80 -35.89
N VAL A 270 2.75 -14.96 -35.66
CA VAL A 270 2.40 -15.85 -34.54
C VAL A 270 3.62 -16.07 -33.65
N ALA A 271 3.50 -15.66 -32.38
CA ALA A 271 4.50 -15.84 -31.34
C ALA A 271 4.08 -16.96 -30.38
N VAL A 272 5.02 -17.85 -29.98
CA VAL A 272 4.72 -19.02 -29.16
C VAL A 272 5.77 -19.28 -28.07
N SER A 273 5.32 -19.90 -26.98
CA SER A 273 6.20 -20.61 -26.05
C SER A 273 6.30 -22.08 -26.44
N SER A 274 7.29 -22.80 -25.88
CA SER A 274 7.25 -24.26 -25.80
C SER A 274 7.32 -24.70 -24.33
N ALA A 275 6.99 -25.97 -24.07
CA ALA A 275 7.08 -26.56 -22.72
C ALA A 275 8.52 -26.73 -22.21
N SER A 276 9.54 -26.51 -23.05
CA SER A 276 10.96 -26.71 -22.72
C SER A 276 11.82 -25.44 -22.79
N THR A 277 11.32 -24.33 -23.36
CA THR A 277 12.06 -23.06 -23.42
C THR A 277 11.97 -22.27 -22.10
N PRO A 278 13.08 -21.64 -21.64
CA PRO A 278 13.03 -20.57 -20.65
C PRO A 278 12.05 -19.45 -21.04
N ARG A 279 11.62 -18.67 -20.04
CA ARG A 279 10.72 -17.51 -20.21
C ARG A 279 11.46 -16.28 -20.77
N THR A 280 12.01 -16.41 -21.97
CA THR A 280 12.65 -15.30 -22.69
C THR A 280 11.60 -14.54 -23.50
N PRO A 281 11.37 -13.24 -23.30
CA PRO A 281 10.38 -12.50 -24.07
C PRO A 281 10.70 -12.51 -25.57
N THR A 282 9.70 -12.81 -26.41
CA THR A 282 9.76 -12.48 -27.84
C THR A 282 9.65 -10.96 -27.97
N LEU A 283 10.65 -10.31 -28.55
CA LEU A 283 10.75 -8.85 -28.58
C LEU A 283 10.05 -8.30 -29.83
N VAL A 284 9.18 -7.29 -29.69
CA VAL A 284 8.75 -6.50 -30.85
C VAL A 284 9.66 -5.29 -30.95
N ALA A 285 10.37 -5.16 -32.08
CA ALA A 285 11.35 -4.11 -32.29
C ALA A 285 10.70 -2.70 -32.29
N ALA A 286 11.44 -1.70 -31.77
CA ALA A 286 10.99 -0.32 -31.85
C ALA A 286 10.89 0.14 -33.31
N GLY A 287 9.75 0.71 -33.68
CA GLY A 287 9.41 1.08 -35.05
C GLY A 287 8.80 -0.05 -35.90
N ALA A 288 8.51 -1.23 -35.32
CA ALA A 288 7.94 -2.35 -36.06
C ALA A 288 6.55 -2.02 -36.65
N GLN A 289 6.37 -2.35 -37.93
CA GLN A 289 5.10 -2.26 -38.65
C GLN A 289 4.67 -3.67 -39.09
N ILE A 290 3.62 -4.19 -38.47
CA ILE A 290 3.01 -5.48 -38.80
C ILE A 290 1.73 -5.18 -39.58
N GLY A 291 1.68 -5.46 -40.88
CA GLY A 291 0.51 -5.19 -41.73
C GLY A 291 -0.70 -6.05 -41.41
N GLY A 292 -0.47 -7.30 -40.99
CA GLY A 292 -1.49 -8.25 -40.55
C GLY A 292 -1.77 -8.18 -39.06
N SER A 293 -2.11 -9.35 -38.49
CA SER A 293 -2.42 -9.57 -37.08
C SER A 293 -1.20 -10.08 -36.30
N LEU A 294 -1.26 -10.00 -34.96
CA LEU A 294 -0.27 -10.59 -34.05
C LEU A 294 -0.95 -11.53 -33.06
N SER A 295 -0.59 -12.81 -33.04
CA SER A 295 -1.13 -13.79 -32.10
C SER A 295 -0.05 -14.39 -31.22
N ALA A 296 -0.15 -14.21 -29.90
CA ALA A 296 0.68 -14.83 -28.88
C ALA A 296 -0.04 -16.06 -28.28
N LYS A 297 0.57 -17.24 -28.36
CA LYS A 297 -0.02 -18.51 -27.92
C LYS A 297 0.93 -19.30 -27.01
N GLY A 298 0.63 -19.35 -25.72
CA GLY A 298 1.33 -20.18 -24.74
C GLY A 298 0.81 -21.62 -24.69
N THR A 299 1.56 -22.48 -24.00
CA THR A 299 1.08 -23.79 -23.53
C THR A 299 0.44 -23.64 -22.15
N ALA A 300 -0.19 -24.69 -21.60
CA ALA A 300 -0.83 -24.61 -20.27
C ALA A 300 0.16 -24.16 -19.16
N ASP A 301 1.38 -24.70 -19.17
CA ASP A 301 2.38 -24.46 -18.12
C ASP A 301 3.32 -23.25 -18.39
N ASN A 302 3.34 -22.72 -19.62
CA ASN A 302 4.28 -21.68 -20.03
C ASN A 302 3.62 -20.63 -20.93
N PRO A 303 3.39 -19.38 -20.47
CA PRO A 303 2.77 -18.35 -21.29
C PRO A 303 3.69 -17.87 -22.42
N ALA A 304 3.11 -17.42 -23.53
CA ALA A 304 3.84 -16.70 -24.58
C ALA A 304 4.09 -15.25 -24.14
N VAL A 305 5.34 -14.93 -23.79
CA VAL A 305 5.73 -13.59 -23.33
C VAL A 305 6.19 -12.75 -24.54
N VAL A 306 5.51 -11.63 -24.80
CA VAL A 306 5.85 -10.68 -25.87
C VAL A 306 6.09 -9.29 -25.28
N ALA A 307 7.22 -8.66 -25.62
CA ALA A 307 7.63 -7.37 -25.05
C ALA A 307 7.94 -6.33 -26.13
N PHE A 308 7.16 -5.25 -26.17
CA PHE A 308 7.25 -4.19 -27.18
C PHE A 308 8.30 -3.15 -26.77
N GLN A 309 9.39 -3.05 -27.54
CA GLN A 309 10.56 -2.24 -27.17
C GLN A 309 10.42 -0.74 -27.43
N GLY A 310 9.41 -0.32 -28.21
CA GLY A 310 9.15 1.09 -28.49
C GLY A 310 7.90 1.28 -29.35
N ASP A 311 7.95 2.21 -30.31
CA ASP A 311 6.84 2.40 -31.27
C ASP A 311 6.46 1.10 -31.97
N THR A 312 5.17 0.85 -32.18
CA THR A 312 4.67 -0.31 -32.93
C THR A 312 3.32 -0.02 -33.58
N THR A 313 3.16 -0.43 -34.83
CA THR A 313 1.88 -0.43 -35.55
C THR A 313 1.50 -1.85 -35.97
N ILE A 314 0.27 -2.26 -35.68
CA ILE A 314 -0.33 -3.54 -36.08
C ILE A 314 -1.60 -3.22 -36.87
N GLY A 315 -1.66 -3.63 -38.14
CA GLY A 315 -2.73 -3.26 -39.07
C GLY A 315 -4.06 -3.95 -38.80
N GLN A 316 -4.03 -5.17 -38.23
CA GLN A 316 -5.21 -5.97 -37.90
C GLN A 316 -5.29 -6.24 -36.39
N ALA A 317 -5.88 -7.37 -36.00
CA ALA A 317 -6.16 -7.73 -34.61
C ALA A 317 -4.92 -8.21 -33.82
N VAL A 318 -5.03 -8.20 -32.48
CA VAL A 318 -4.06 -8.82 -31.56
C VAL A 318 -4.75 -9.90 -30.71
N GLY A 319 -4.19 -11.10 -30.63
CA GLY A 319 -4.75 -12.21 -29.85
C GLY A 319 -3.75 -12.78 -28.84
N GLY A 320 -4.12 -12.83 -27.56
CA GLY A 320 -3.41 -13.54 -26.50
C GLY A 320 -4.15 -14.80 -26.07
N SER A 321 -3.46 -15.94 -26.02
CA SER A 321 -3.97 -17.23 -25.53
C SER A 321 -2.92 -17.84 -24.60
N ASN A 322 -3.11 -17.72 -23.29
CA ASN A 322 -2.06 -17.82 -22.28
C ASN A 322 -0.80 -17.01 -22.67
N ALA A 323 -0.93 -15.69 -22.69
CA ALA A 323 0.13 -14.77 -23.12
C ALA A 323 0.38 -13.65 -22.10
N VAL A 324 1.59 -13.09 -22.11
CA VAL A 324 1.95 -11.88 -21.37
C VAL A 324 2.39 -10.82 -22.39
N LEU A 325 1.57 -9.79 -22.60
CA LEU A 325 1.81 -8.72 -23.57
C LEU A 325 2.27 -7.45 -22.83
N GLY A 326 3.58 -7.27 -22.73
CA GLY A 326 4.20 -6.09 -22.12
C GLY A 326 4.44 -4.99 -23.15
N PHE A 327 3.50 -4.06 -23.28
CA PHE A 327 3.63 -2.90 -24.16
C PHE A 327 4.63 -1.87 -23.58
N SER A 328 5.18 -1.00 -24.43
CA SER A 328 6.10 0.04 -23.94
C SER A 328 5.36 1.01 -23.01
N ALA A 329 5.91 1.26 -21.82
CA ALA A 329 5.36 2.21 -20.84
C ALA A 329 5.97 3.62 -20.96
N ASP A 330 6.94 3.81 -21.87
CA ASP A 330 7.61 5.09 -22.11
C ASP A 330 6.61 6.09 -22.75
N PRO A 331 6.47 7.32 -22.21
CA PRO A 331 5.53 8.30 -22.73
C PRO A 331 5.85 8.83 -24.13
N SER A 332 7.06 8.62 -24.64
CA SER A 332 7.44 8.97 -26.00
C SER A 332 6.99 7.96 -27.07
N HIS A 333 6.80 6.69 -26.70
CA HIS A 333 6.43 5.63 -27.62
C HIS A 333 4.92 5.46 -27.80
N THR A 334 4.51 4.92 -28.96
CA THR A 334 3.12 4.68 -29.31
C THR A 334 2.88 3.23 -29.73
N THR A 335 1.76 2.65 -29.28
CA THR A 335 1.24 1.39 -29.83
C THR A 335 -0.09 1.64 -30.51
N GLN A 336 -0.22 1.18 -31.75
CA GLN A 336 -1.44 1.28 -32.55
C GLN A 336 -1.83 -0.10 -33.07
N ILE A 337 -3.08 -0.49 -32.81
CA ILE A 337 -3.70 -1.76 -33.23
C ILE A 337 -4.94 -1.40 -34.04
N GLY A 338 -4.98 -1.79 -35.32
CA GLY A 338 -6.08 -1.46 -36.23
C GLY A 338 -7.36 -2.25 -35.97
N GLY A 339 -7.23 -3.53 -35.65
CA GLY A 339 -8.35 -4.45 -35.40
C GLY A 339 -8.75 -4.57 -33.93
N ASP A 340 -9.44 -5.67 -33.61
CA ASP A 340 -9.84 -6.05 -32.25
C ASP A 340 -8.66 -6.57 -31.41
N VAL A 341 -8.80 -6.59 -30.08
CA VAL A 341 -7.90 -7.32 -29.17
C VAL A 341 -8.67 -8.41 -28.42
N SER A 342 -8.16 -9.63 -28.40
CA SER A 342 -8.76 -10.76 -27.67
C SER A 342 -7.76 -11.38 -26.70
N LEU A 343 -8.13 -11.46 -25.43
CA LEU A 343 -7.32 -11.99 -24.34
C LEU A 343 -8.01 -13.20 -23.70
N VAL A 344 -7.34 -14.35 -23.74
CA VAL A 344 -7.75 -15.60 -23.10
C VAL A 344 -6.59 -16.06 -22.21
N GLN A 345 -6.85 -16.20 -20.90
CA GLN A 345 -5.85 -16.49 -19.86
C GLN A 345 -4.60 -15.60 -19.94
N SER A 346 -4.75 -14.33 -20.33
CA SER A 346 -3.62 -13.48 -20.74
C SER A 346 -3.49 -12.20 -19.92
N THR A 347 -2.24 -11.83 -19.61
CA THR A 347 -1.88 -10.59 -18.90
C THR A 347 -1.43 -9.52 -19.89
N THR A 348 -1.82 -8.26 -19.68
CA THR A 348 -1.30 -7.10 -20.41
C THR A 348 -0.73 -6.06 -19.45
N THR A 349 0.32 -5.34 -19.85
CA THR A 349 0.85 -4.17 -19.13
C THR A 349 1.36 -3.11 -20.10
N GLY A 350 1.61 -1.89 -19.62
CA GLY A 350 2.25 -0.84 -20.42
C GLY A 350 1.29 0.16 -21.05
N GLY A 351 1.79 0.93 -22.02
CA GLY A 351 1.19 2.20 -22.42
C GLY A 351 1.34 3.26 -21.33
N SER A 352 1.21 4.54 -21.70
CA SER A 352 1.26 5.68 -20.76
C SER A 352 -0.02 6.51 -20.82
N VAL A 353 -0.24 7.42 -19.87
CA VAL A 353 -1.36 8.37 -19.92
C VAL A 353 -1.23 9.35 -21.09
N ALA A 354 0.00 9.69 -21.50
CA ALA A 354 0.28 10.56 -22.65
C ALA A 354 0.08 9.82 -23.99
N ASN A 355 0.54 8.58 -24.07
CA ASN A 355 0.40 7.68 -25.21
C ASN A 355 -0.10 6.30 -24.74
N PRO A 356 -1.43 6.12 -24.65
CA PRO A 356 -2.02 4.81 -24.36
C PRO A 356 -1.95 3.89 -25.57
N ILE A 357 -2.16 2.60 -25.34
CA ILE A 357 -2.33 1.57 -26.38
C ILE A 357 -3.63 1.89 -27.14
N LYS A 358 -3.51 2.27 -28.42
CA LYS A 358 -4.64 2.71 -29.26
C LYS A 358 -5.20 1.49 -30.02
N VAL A 359 -6.48 1.19 -29.83
CA VAL A 359 -7.18 0.06 -30.47
C VAL A 359 -8.33 0.59 -31.34
N GLY A 360 -8.30 0.27 -32.64
CA GLY A 360 -9.33 0.66 -33.61
C GLY A 360 -10.60 -0.19 -33.54
N GLY A 361 -10.48 -1.46 -33.14
CA GLY A 361 -11.60 -2.34 -32.87
C GLY A 361 -12.08 -2.32 -31.41
N ASN A 362 -12.65 -3.45 -31.02
CA ASN A 362 -13.15 -3.80 -29.69
C ASN A 362 -12.06 -4.51 -28.87
N VAL A 363 -12.30 -4.71 -27.58
CA VAL A 363 -11.44 -5.54 -26.73
C VAL A 363 -12.27 -6.55 -25.92
N SER A 364 -11.83 -7.80 -25.87
CA SER A 364 -12.41 -8.85 -25.02
C SER A 364 -11.36 -9.48 -24.11
N ALA A 365 -11.70 -9.70 -22.84
CA ALA A 365 -10.87 -10.41 -21.85
C ALA A 365 -11.68 -11.48 -21.10
N ASP A 366 -11.18 -12.72 -21.06
CA ASP A 366 -11.83 -13.82 -20.36
C ASP A 366 -11.66 -13.76 -18.82
N ALA A 367 -12.29 -14.70 -18.10
CA ALA A 367 -12.28 -14.75 -16.63
C ALA A 367 -10.91 -15.05 -15.99
N HIS A 368 -9.89 -15.38 -16.78
CA HIS A 368 -8.54 -15.68 -16.32
C HIS A 368 -7.51 -14.66 -16.84
N SER A 369 -7.96 -13.56 -17.46
CA SER A 369 -7.10 -12.53 -18.04
C SER A 369 -6.89 -11.34 -17.08
N ASP A 370 -5.68 -10.80 -17.08
CA ASP A 370 -5.26 -9.62 -16.32
C ASP A 370 -5.05 -8.43 -17.28
N MET A 371 -6.11 -7.68 -17.57
CA MET A 371 -6.03 -6.53 -18.48
C MET A 371 -5.46 -5.30 -17.75
N GLY A 372 -4.13 -5.25 -17.64
CA GLY A 372 -3.38 -4.10 -17.15
C GLY A 372 -3.00 -3.09 -18.24
N GLY A 373 -2.58 -1.88 -17.84
CA GLY A 373 -2.01 -0.86 -18.74
C GLY A 373 -2.92 0.31 -19.10
N ASN A 374 -2.40 1.28 -19.85
CA ASN A 374 -3.12 2.47 -20.31
C ASN A 374 -3.68 2.24 -21.72
N TRP A 375 -5.01 2.36 -21.88
CA TRP A 375 -5.71 1.96 -23.11
C TRP A 375 -6.60 3.05 -23.69
N ARG A 376 -6.71 3.09 -25.02
CA ARG A 376 -7.62 3.95 -25.78
C ARG A 376 -8.30 3.14 -26.88
N ILE A 377 -9.43 2.54 -26.52
CA ILE A 377 -10.25 1.67 -27.35
C ILE A 377 -11.27 2.53 -28.10
N ALA A 378 -11.51 2.23 -29.38
CA ALA A 378 -12.53 2.91 -30.19
C ALA A 378 -13.88 2.17 -30.17
N GLY A 379 -13.85 0.83 -30.15
CA GLY A 379 -15.03 -0.02 -30.00
C GLY A 379 -15.50 -0.21 -28.56
N ASP A 380 -16.14 -1.35 -28.33
CA ASP A 380 -16.62 -1.80 -27.02
C ASP A 380 -15.51 -2.54 -26.23
N LEU A 381 -15.62 -2.58 -24.89
CA LEU A 381 -14.76 -3.38 -24.00
C LEU A 381 -15.62 -4.37 -23.22
N VAL A 382 -15.30 -5.66 -23.33
CA VAL A 382 -15.92 -6.75 -22.55
C VAL A 382 -14.85 -7.42 -21.70
N SER A 383 -15.01 -7.41 -20.38
CA SER A 383 -14.14 -8.18 -19.46
C SER A 383 -14.97 -9.15 -18.63
N SER A 384 -14.37 -10.30 -18.34
CA SER A 384 -14.78 -11.21 -17.26
C SER A 384 -13.69 -11.41 -16.21
N GLY A 385 -12.49 -10.87 -16.42
CA GLY A 385 -11.32 -11.03 -15.55
C GLY A 385 -10.93 -9.73 -14.84
N ASN A 386 -9.65 -9.61 -14.50
CA ASN A 386 -9.14 -8.41 -13.83
C ASN A 386 -8.95 -7.27 -14.83
N LEU A 387 -9.33 -6.05 -14.45
CA LEU A 387 -9.11 -4.82 -15.20
C LEU A 387 -8.33 -3.85 -14.31
N SER A 388 -7.16 -3.34 -14.72
CA SER A 388 -6.29 -2.52 -13.86
C SER A 388 -5.57 -1.42 -14.66
N PRO A 389 -6.05 -0.16 -14.64
CA PRO A 389 -5.47 0.91 -15.43
C PRO A 389 -3.99 1.20 -15.10
N GLY A 390 -3.17 1.27 -16.14
CA GLY A 390 -1.79 1.78 -16.08
C GLY A 390 -0.75 0.91 -15.37
N ASN A 391 0.09 1.59 -14.60
CA ASN A 391 1.22 1.10 -13.81
C ASN A 391 1.47 2.14 -12.68
N SER A 392 0.55 2.25 -11.73
CA SER A 392 0.38 3.39 -10.79
C SER A 392 -0.15 4.69 -11.42
N ILE A 393 -1.47 4.88 -11.25
CA ILE A 393 -2.33 5.96 -11.77
C ILE A 393 -2.41 5.99 -13.30
N GLY A 394 -3.29 5.13 -13.83
CA GLY A 394 -3.57 4.98 -15.26
C GLY A 394 -5.00 5.30 -15.69
N VAL A 395 -5.21 5.28 -17.01
CA VAL A 395 -6.52 5.52 -17.64
C VAL A 395 -6.83 4.47 -18.72
N ILE A 396 -8.05 3.94 -18.69
CA ILE A 396 -8.63 3.11 -19.75
C ILE A 396 -9.82 3.87 -20.36
N GLY A 397 -9.65 4.37 -21.58
CA GLY A 397 -10.70 5.02 -22.36
C GLY A 397 -11.39 4.06 -23.32
N VAL A 398 -12.70 3.86 -23.16
CA VAL A 398 -13.55 3.01 -24.01
C VAL A 398 -14.45 3.89 -24.87
N GLY A 399 -14.34 3.76 -26.20
CA GLY A 399 -15.06 4.62 -27.15
C GLY A 399 -16.57 4.35 -27.19
N ARG A 400 -16.98 3.08 -27.03
CA ARG A 400 -18.39 2.67 -26.91
C ARG A 400 -18.67 2.16 -25.50
N ASN A 401 -19.27 0.97 -25.36
CA ASN A 401 -19.79 0.46 -24.10
C ASN A 401 -18.75 -0.37 -23.35
N LEU A 402 -18.88 -0.40 -22.02
CA LEU A 402 -18.18 -1.32 -21.14
C LEU A 402 -19.15 -2.41 -20.70
N THR A 403 -18.71 -3.66 -20.71
CA THR A 403 -19.41 -4.77 -20.04
C THR A 403 -18.45 -5.50 -19.14
N LEU A 404 -18.72 -5.47 -17.83
CA LEU A 404 -18.08 -6.34 -16.84
C LEU A 404 -19.04 -7.50 -16.52
N SER A 405 -18.52 -8.72 -16.44
CA SER A 405 -19.27 -9.88 -15.98
C SER A 405 -19.11 -10.11 -14.46
N PRO A 406 -19.92 -10.96 -13.81
CA PRO A 406 -19.86 -11.19 -12.36
C PRO A 406 -18.54 -11.77 -11.81
N SER A 407 -17.63 -12.26 -12.65
CA SER A 407 -16.28 -12.69 -12.23
C SER A 407 -15.22 -11.58 -12.32
N SER A 408 -15.58 -10.40 -12.85
CA SER A 408 -14.63 -9.32 -13.06
C SER A 408 -14.18 -8.68 -11.75
N MET A 409 -12.93 -8.24 -11.68
CA MET A 409 -12.46 -7.38 -10.60
C MET A 409 -11.83 -6.12 -11.19
N TYR A 410 -12.41 -4.96 -10.85
CA TYR A 410 -11.80 -3.68 -11.20
C TYR A 410 -10.76 -3.29 -10.13
N GLY A 411 -9.48 -3.35 -10.50
CA GLY A 411 -8.37 -2.86 -9.70
C GLY A 411 -8.24 -1.34 -9.75
N VAL A 412 -8.07 -0.70 -8.59
CA VAL A 412 -7.96 0.75 -8.46
C VAL A 412 -6.82 1.13 -7.50
N GLU A 413 -5.80 1.80 -8.02
CA GLU A 413 -4.79 2.52 -7.24
C GLU A 413 -5.26 3.94 -6.86
N VAL A 414 -4.92 4.41 -5.65
CA VAL A 414 -5.21 5.79 -5.16
C VAL A 414 -4.02 6.46 -4.46
N THR A 415 -3.94 7.79 -4.57
CA THR A 415 -2.84 8.63 -4.04
C THR A 415 -3.29 9.95 -3.41
N ALA A 416 -2.43 10.60 -2.62
CA ALA A 416 -2.71 11.89 -1.96
C ALA A 416 -2.71 13.10 -2.91
N ALA A 417 -2.24 12.94 -4.14
CA ALA A 417 -2.24 13.97 -5.19
C ALA A 417 -3.58 14.04 -5.95
N ASP A 418 -4.67 13.50 -5.37
CA ASP A 418 -5.99 13.35 -5.97
C ASP A 418 -6.02 12.48 -7.25
N GLY A 419 -4.92 11.74 -7.50
CA GLY A 419 -4.82 10.75 -8.56
C GLY A 419 -5.42 9.41 -8.13
N SER A 420 -6.34 8.90 -8.94
CA SER A 420 -6.86 7.54 -8.90
C SER A 420 -6.85 6.93 -10.31
N ASP A 421 -6.69 5.61 -10.40
CA ASP A 421 -6.96 4.88 -11.63
C ASP A 421 -8.38 5.15 -12.13
N ARG A 422 -8.56 5.26 -13.45
CA ARG A 422 -9.88 5.58 -14.02
C ARG A 422 -10.24 4.83 -15.30
N VAL A 423 -11.48 4.34 -15.36
CA VAL A 423 -12.12 3.90 -16.61
C VAL A 423 -13.09 4.97 -17.12
N ALA A 424 -12.98 5.36 -18.39
CA ALA A 424 -13.79 6.41 -19.01
C ALA A 424 -14.51 5.87 -20.25
N VAL A 425 -15.84 5.76 -20.18
CA VAL A 425 -16.69 5.06 -21.15
C VAL A 425 -17.56 6.07 -21.94
N GLY A 426 -17.50 5.99 -23.27
CA GLY A 426 -18.26 6.86 -24.19
C GLY A 426 -19.73 6.44 -24.36
N GLY A 427 -20.04 5.16 -24.16
CA GLY A 427 -21.39 4.61 -24.14
C GLY A 427 -21.89 4.30 -22.72
N VAL A 428 -22.66 3.22 -22.60
CA VAL A 428 -23.16 2.68 -21.33
C VAL A 428 -22.08 1.81 -20.68
N ALA A 429 -21.98 1.82 -19.35
CA ALA A 429 -21.15 0.87 -18.60
C ALA A 429 -22.01 -0.11 -17.81
N THR A 430 -22.05 -1.37 -18.24
CA THR A 430 -22.69 -2.47 -17.53
C THR A 430 -21.71 -2.98 -16.46
N LEU A 431 -22.07 -2.81 -15.19
CA LEU A 431 -21.24 -3.12 -14.04
C LEU A 431 -21.70 -4.42 -13.38
N ALA A 432 -20.75 -5.31 -13.09
CA ALA A 432 -20.90 -6.50 -12.27
C ALA A 432 -19.52 -6.88 -11.72
N GLY A 433 -19.49 -7.84 -10.79
CA GLY A 433 -18.26 -8.24 -10.10
C GLY A 433 -17.81 -7.20 -9.08
N GLY A 434 -16.56 -7.30 -8.64
CA GLY A 434 -16.02 -6.56 -7.51
C GLY A 434 -15.06 -5.42 -7.86
N VAL A 435 -14.59 -4.75 -6.81
CA VAL A 435 -13.54 -3.72 -6.88
C VAL A 435 -12.42 -4.11 -5.92
N ARG A 436 -11.16 -4.07 -6.38
CA ARG A 436 -9.97 -4.28 -5.56
C ARG A 436 -9.24 -2.96 -5.41
N VAL A 437 -9.34 -2.38 -4.22
CA VAL A 437 -8.65 -1.14 -3.87
C VAL A 437 -7.21 -1.45 -3.47
N SER A 438 -6.27 -0.72 -4.07
CA SER A 438 -4.87 -0.67 -3.66
C SER A 438 -4.51 0.75 -3.25
N ALA A 439 -4.17 0.95 -1.97
CA ALA A 439 -3.89 2.27 -1.42
C ALA A 439 -2.39 2.44 -1.14
N THR A 440 -1.73 3.31 -1.90
CA THR A 440 -0.36 3.76 -1.60
C THR A 440 -0.31 4.44 -0.22
N ASP A 441 0.81 4.42 0.50
CA ASP A 441 0.90 4.91 1.90
C ASP A 441 0.41 6.37 2.11
N ALA A 442 0.35 7.17 1.04
CA ALA A 442 -0.22 8.51 1.05
C ALA A 442 -1.56 8.54 0.28
N TYR A 443 -2.68 8.50 1.01
CA TYR A 443 -4.04 8.74 0.50
C TYR A 443 -4.87 9.59 1.46
N LYS A 444 -5.88 10.31 0.94
CA LYS A 444 -6.79 11.17 1.72
C LYS A 444 -7.99 10.38 2.22
N LEU A 445 -8.37 10.58 3.49
CA LEU A 445 -9.56 9.97 4.08
C LEU A 445 -10.80 10.82 3.79
N GLY A 446 -11.95 10.17 3.55
CA GLY A 446 -13.21 10.84 3.18
C GLY A 446 -13.21 11.52 1.80
N HIS A 447 -12.13 11.42 1.03
CA HIS A 447 -12.01 12.03 -0.29
C HIS A 447 -12.68 11.16 -1.37
N PRO A 448 -13.48 11.73 -2.29
CA PRO A 448 -14.07 11.02 -3.42
C PRO A 448 -13.09 10.93 -4.60
N TYR A 449 -12.45 9.78 -4.72
CA TYR A 449 -11.60 9.42 -5.86
C TYR A 449 -12.45 8.99 -7.07
N LEU A 450 -12.35 9.68 -8.21
CA LEU A 450 -13.16 9.38 -9.40
C LEU A 450 -12.61 8.19 -10.18
N ILE A 451 -13.16 7.00 -9.93
CA ILE A 451 -12.69 5.73 -10.52
C ILE A 451 -13.37 5.40 -11.85
N MET A 452 -14.61 5.84 -12.08
CA MET A 452 -15.29 5.54 -13.35
C MET A 452 -16.19 6.68 -13.81
N THR A 453 -16.27 6.87 -15.12
CA THR A 453 -17.31 7.69 -15.77
C THR A 453 -17.89 6.98 -16.97
N ALA A 454 -19.22 7.01 -17.13
CA ALA A 454 -19.93 6.46 -18.29
C ALA A 454 -20.91 7.48 -18.87
N SER A 455 -20.72 7.85 -20.13
CA SER A 455 -21.46 8.97 -20.75
C SER A 455 -22.91 8.63 -21.07
N GLY A 456 -23.23 7.34 -21.23
CA GLY A 456 -24.59 6.79 -21.27
C GLY A 456 -25.10 6.27 -19.92
N GLY A 457 -24.39 6.55 -18.82
CA GLY A 457 -24.71 6.02 -17.48
C GLY A 457 -24.47 4.51 -17.33
N PHE A 458 -25.00 3.94 -16.23
CA PHE A 458 -24.72 2.56 -15.80
C PHE A 458 -25.82 1.54 -16.10
N GLY A 459 -26.83 1.89 -16.91
CA GLY A 459 -27.92 0.97 -17.28
C GLY A 459 -28.77 0.42 -16.11
N GLY A 460 -28.67 1.01 -14.90
CA GLY A 460 -29.28 0.48 -13.67
C GLY A 460 -28.43 -0.57 -12.93
N THR A 461 -27.18 -0.78 -13.34
CA THR A 461 -26.24 -1.75 -12.73
C THR A 461 -25.21 -1.08 -11.81
N MET A 462 -24.59 -1.87 -10.93
CA MET A 462 -23.58 -1.45 -9.95
C MET A 462 -22.60 -2.60 -9.70
N PHE A 463 -21.38 -2.29 -9.22
CA PHE A 463 -20.48 -3.30 -8.64
C PHE A 463 -21.11 -3.96 -7.41
N ASP A 464 -20.78 -5.23 -7.17
CA ASP A 464 -21.21 -5.95 -5.97
C ASP A 464 -20.49 -5.39 -4.74
N ALA A 465 -21.27 -4.76 -3.84
CA ALA A 465 -20.77 -4.18 -2.61
C ALA A 465 -20.14 -5.21 -1.65
N SER A 466 -20.48 -6.50 -1.77
CA SER A 466 -19.86 -7.60 -1.01
C SER A 466 -18.51 -8.04 -1.57
N GLN A 467 -18.16 -7.63 -2.80
CA GLN A 467 -16.89 -7.91 -3.47
C GLN A 467 -15.97 -6.68 -3.55
N VAL A 468 -16.21 -5.65 -2.73
CA VAL A 468 -15.24 -4.55 -2.54
C VAL A 468 -14.16 -5.03 -1.55
N THR A 469 -12.92 -5.08 -2.03
CA THR A 469 -11.76 -5.61 -1.30
C THR A 469 -10.65 -4.56 -1.19
N TRP A 470 -9.76 -4.72 -0.21
CA TRP A 470 -8.71 -3.76 0.13
C TRP A 470 -7.39 -4.46 0.46
N ASP A 471 -6.27 -3.84 0.13
CA ASP A 471 -4.91 -4.29 0.45
C ASP A 471 -4.49 -4.05 1.91
N HIS A 472 -5.19 -3.20 2.66
CA HIS A 472 -4.99 -2.98 4.10
C HIS A 472 -6.19 -3.47 4.95
N PRO A 473 -6.46 -4.79 5.02
CA PRO A 473 -7.60 -5.36 5.76
C PRO A 473 -7.43 -5.34 7.29
N ASP A 474 -6.31 -4.84 7.81
CA ASP A 474 -5.96 -4.76 9.22
C ASP A 474 -6.38 -3.45 9.91
N TYR A 475 -6.73 -2.40 9.15
CA TYR A 475 -7.28 -1.17 9.73
C TYR A 475 -8.63 -1.42 10.43
N LEU A 476 -8.66 -1.25 11.75
CA LEU A 476 -9.86 -1.53 12.56
C LEU A 476 -11.06 -0.63 12.26
N PHE A 477 -10.79 0.57 11.74
CA PHE A 477 -11.74 1.68 11.73
C PHE A 477 -12.09 2.20 10.35
N LEU A 478 -11.44 1.70 9.31
CA LEU A 478 -11.59 2.17 7.93
C LEU A 478 -12.10 1.05 7.01
N ALA A 479 -12.75 1.44 5.92
CA ALA A 479 -13.05 0.58 4.78
C ALA A 479 -13.23 1.42 3.51
N PRO A 480 -12.92 0.88 2.32
CA PRO A 480 -13.37 1.47 1.07
C PRO A 480 -14.89 1.32 0.91
N ARG A 481 -15.54 2.36 0.37
CA ARG A 481 -16.92 2.32 -0.09
C ARG A 481 -17.06 3.03 -1.43
N LEU A 482 -18.04 2.59 -2.23
CA LEU A 482 -18.37 3.20 -3.52
C LEU A 482 -19.54 4.19 -3.37
N SER A 483 -19.53 5.24 -4.17
CA SER A 483 -20.60 6.24 -4.25
C SER A 483 -20.89 6.54 -5.73
N TYR A 484 -22.16 6.41 -6.12
CA TYR A 484 -22.61 6.50 -7.50
C TYR A 484 -23.34 7.82 -7.74
N GLY A 485 -22.88 8.57 -8.74
CA GLY A 485 -23.66 9.63 -9.37
C GLY A 485 -24.48 9.07 -10.54
N LEU A 486 -24.94 9.95 -11.45
CA LEU A 486 -25.70 9.52 -12.64
C LEU A 486 -24.78 8.87 -13.69
N ASN A 487 -23.56 9.38 -13.83
CA ASN A 487 -22.61 9.05 -14.90
C ASN A 487 -21.20 8.76 -14.35
N ASP A 488 -21.06 8.66 -13.03
CA ASP A 488 -19.78 8.59 -12.31
C ASP A 488 -19.83 7.62 -11.12
N VAL A 489 -18.69 6.97 -10.84
CA VAL A 489 -18.47 6.15 -9.63
C VAL A 489 -17.24 6.70 -8.92
N ASN A 490 -17.39 6.95 -7.63
CA ASN A 490 -16.36 7.48 -6.76
C ASN A 490 -16.02 6.47 -5.65
N LEU A 491 -14.73 6.22 -5.43
CA LEU A 491 -14.22 5.47 -4.29
C LEU A 491 -13.94 6.43 -3.13
N ILE A 492 -14.37 6.07 -1.93
CA ILE A 492 -14.10 6.82 -0.70
C ILE A 492 -13.54 5.83 0.33
N ILE A 493 -12.37 6.10 0.90
CA ILE A 493 -11.88 5.36 2.08
C ILE A 493 -12.38 6.12 3.32
N ASP A 494 -13.27 5.48 4.07
CA ASP A 494 -14.13 6.11 5.08
C ASP A 494 -14.20 5.27 6.37
N ARG A 495 -14.82 5.79 7.43
CA ARG A 495 -15.04 5.07 8.68
C ARG A 495 -15.98 3.89 8.45
N ASN A 496 -15.56 2.68 8.83
CA ASN A 496 -16.33 1.44 8.67
C ASN A 496 -17.51 1.27 9.67
N GLY A 497 -17.90 2.34 10.39
CA GLY A 497 -18.93 2.30 11.43
C GLY A 497 -18.47 1.78 12.80
N THR A 498 -17.30 1.13 12.92
CA THR A 498 -16.76 0.68 14.21
C THR A 498 -16.33 1.89 15.05
N SER A 499 -17.01 2.16 16.17
CA SER A 499 -16.62 3.22 17.11
C SER A 499 -15.21 3.00 17.65
N TYR A 500 -14.42 4.07 17.75
CA TYR A 500 -13.10 4.05 18.39
C TYR A 500 -13.14 3.47 19.81
N ALA A 501 -14.24 3.68 20.54
CA ALA A 501 -14.41 3.17 21.90
C ALA A 501 -14.46 1.63 21.98
N ALA A 502 -14.62 0.92 20.86
CA ALA A 502 -14.51 -0.54 20.81
C ALA A 502 -13.08 -1.06 21.08
N ALA A 503 -12.05 -0.22 20.88
CA ALA A 503 -10.66 -0.55 21.19
C ALA A 503 -10.19 -0.06 22.58
N ALA A 504 -11.05 0.64 23.33
CA ALA A 504 -10.68 1.21 24.62
C ALA A 504 -10.71 0.17 25.76
N GLN A 505 -9.65 0.16 26.56
CA GLN A 505 -9.45 -0.74 27.70
C GLN A 505 -9.69 -0.05 29.05
N THR A 506 -9.65 1.29 29.09
CA THR A 506 -9.88 2.10 30.31
C THR A 506 -11.01 3.10 30.15
N ALA A 507 -11.52 3.63 31.27
CA ALA A 507 -12.55 4.67 31.27
C ALA A 507 -12.09 5.95 30.54
N ASN A 508 -10.88 6.43 30.84
CA ASN A 508 -10.26 7.60 30.18
C ASN A 508 -10.09 7.39 28.68
N GLN A 509 -9.64 6.20 28.25
CA GLN A 509 -9.57 5.84 26.84
C GLN A 509 -10.95 5.88 26.19
N ALA A 510 -11.97 5.28 26.83
CA ALA A 510 -13.31 5.16 26.26
C ALA A 510 -14.06 6.49 26.14
N VAL A 511 -13.83 7.47 27.03
CA VAL A 511 -14.40 8.82 26.88
C VAL A 511 -13.66 9.64 25.82
N THR A 512 -12.34 9.52 25.75
CA THR A 512 -11.51 10.19 24.73
C THR A 512 -11.85 9.68 23.33
N ALA A 513 -11.96 8.36 23.17
CA ALA A 513 -12.36 7.69 21.93
C ALA A 513 -13.75 8.15 21.44
N ARG A 514 -14.73 8.29 22.35
CA ARG A 514 -16.06 8.82 22.00
C ARG A 514 -16.03 10.30 21.59
N ALA A 515 -15.17 11.12 22.20
CA ALA A 515 -14.98 12.50 21.75
C ALA A 515 -14.38 12.53 20.34
N LEU A 516 -13.38 11.70 20.06
CA LEU A 516 -12.79 11.55 18.73
C LEU A 516 -13.83 11.05 17.70
N ASP A 517 -14.70 10.10 18.03
CA ASP A 517 -15.79 9.64 17.13
C ASP A 517 -16.78 10.76 16.73
N THR A 518 -16.79 11.92 17.41
CA THR A 518 -17.60 13.09 17.00
C THR A 518 -16.88 14.08 16.07
N LEU A 519 -15.60 13.84 15.76
CA LEU A 519 -14.85 14.61 14.77
C LEU A 519 -15.07 14.06 13.36
N THR A 520 -14.62 14.84 12.38
CA THR A 520 -14.59 14.47 10.95
C THR A 520 -13.16 14.54 10.41
N PHE A 521 -12.95 14.02 9.20
CA PHE A 521 -11.70 14.18 8.46
C PHE A 521 -11.30 15.66 8.29
N GLY A 522 -10.00 15.93 8.17
CA GLY A 522 -9.38 17.24 8.33
C GLY A 522 -8.77 17.48 9.72
N ASN A 523 -9.10 16.66 10.72
CA ASN A 523 -8.38 16.61 12.00
C ASN A 523 -7.32 15.49 11.97
N ALA A 524 -6.04 15.86 11.98
CA ALA A 524 -4.94 14.89 11.84
C ALA A 524 -4.80 13.91 13.02
N ALA A 525 -5.23 14.27 14.24
CA ALA A 525 -5.22 13.35 15.38
C ALA A 525 -6.34 12.29 15.24
N TYR A 526 -7.53 12.72 14.79
CA TYR A 526 -8.63 11.82 14.41
C TYR A 526 -8.24 10.88 13.27
N GLU A 527 -7.60 11.39 12.22
CA GLU A 527 -7.16 10.57 11.08
C GLU A 527 -6.06 9.57 11.45
N SER A 528 -5.13 9.96 12.33
CA SER A 528 -4.10 9.05 12.84
C SER A 528 -4.71 7.88 13.63
N VAL A 529 -5.76 8.17 14.43
CA VAL A 529 -6.54 7.14 15.14
C VAL A 529 -7.35 6.27 14.17
N ALA A 530 -7.91 6.84 13.10
CA ALA A 530 -8.59 6.07 12.05
C ALA A 530 -7.66 5.03 11.39
N ARG A 531 -6.37 5.36 11.26
CA ARG A 531 -5.31 4.50 10.71
C ARG A 531 -4.72 3.52 11.76
N ALA A 532 -5.44 3.20 12.83
CA ALA A 532 -5.01 2.19 13.79
C ALA A 532 -5.28 0.76 13.27
N THR A 533 -4.21 -0.02 13.14
CA THR A 533 -4.22 -1.44 12.71
C THR A 533 -4.32 -2.44 13.87
N SER A 534 -4.47 -1.96 15.11
CA SER A 534 -4.67 -2.82 16.28
C SER A 534 -5.38 -2.10 17.42
N ALA A 535 -6.05 -2.85 18.29
CA ALA A 535 -6.72 -2.28 19.45
C ALA A 535 -5.72 -1.72 20.47
N ALA A 536 -4.49 -2.27 20.50
CA ALA A 536 -3.42 -1.79 21.38
C ALA A 536 -2.87 -0.42 20.94
N SER A 537 -2.61 -0.23 19.63
CA SER A 537 -2.16 1.06 19.10
C SER A 537 -3.25 2.13 19.19
N ALA A 538 -4.52 1.76 18.98
CA ALA A 538 -5.66 2.65 19.24
C ALA A 538 -5.76 3.06 20.73
N ALA A 539 -5.65 2.11 21.67
CA ALA A 539 -5.66 2.39 23.11
C ALA A 539 -4.51 3.32 23.54
N GLN A 540 -3.31 3.12 23.01
CA GLN A 540 -2.15 4.00 23.22
C GLN A 540 -2.39 5.42 22.65
N ALA A 541 -3.08 5.54 21.53
CA ALA A 541 -3.45 6.84 20.97
C ALA A 541 -4.46 7.58 21.87
N PHE A 542 -5.48 6.89 22.38
CA PHE A 542 -6.42 7.48 23.34
C PHE A 542 -5.73 7.91 24.65
N ASP A 543 -4.78 7.12 25.15
CA ASP A 543 -3.99 7.46 26.33
C ASP A 543 -3.22 8.77 26.15
N GLN A 544 -2.48 8.92 25.04
CA GLN A 544 -1.75 10.15 24.70
C GLN A 544 -2.69 11.35 24.47
N LEU A 545 -3.82 11.13 23.79
CA LEU A 545 -4.79 12.19 23.47
C LEU A 545 -5.67 12.60 24.66
N SER A 546 -5.77 11.79 25.72
CA SER A 546 -6.72 11.94 26.83
C SER A 546 -6.71 13.29 27.55
N GLY A 547 -5.52 13.84 27.87
CA GLY A 547 -5.35 15.00 28.74
C GLY A 547 -5.50 14.68 30.25
N GLU A 548 -5.43 13.42 30.68
CA GLU A 548 -5.65 13.04 32.10
C GLU A 548 -4.68 13.68 33.10
N GLY A 549 -3.51 14.16 32.63
CA GLY A 549 -2.55 14.92 33.43
C GLY A 549 -3.15 16.15 34.12
N TYR A 550 -4.07 16.88 33.48
CA TYR A 550 -4.75 18.02 34.10
C TYR A 550 -5.64 17.63 35.29
N ALA A 551 -6.23 16.42 35.26
CA ALA A 551 -7.01 15.90 36.38
C ALA A 551 -6.08 15.43 37.52
N THR A 552 -4.95 14.80 37.19
CA THR A 552 -3.93 14.37 38.16
C THR A 552 -3.19 15.55 38.82
N ALA A 553 -2.96 16.65 38.10
CA ALA A 553 -2.42 17.90 38.67
C ALA A 553 -3.29 18.43 39.82
N ARG A 554 -4.63 18.29 39.71
CA ARG A 554 -5.57 18.67 40.77
C ARG A 554 -5.49 17.74 41.99
N THR A 555 -5.12 16.47 41.83
CA THR A 555 -4.80 15.56 42.94
C THR A 555 -3.56 16.06 43.70
N ALA A 556 -2.49 16.41 42.98
CA ALA A 556 -1.26 16.91 43.59
C ALA A 556 -1.49 18.23 44.36
N MET A 557 -2.15 19.23 43.77
CA MET A 557 -2.40 20.51 44.47
C MET A 557 -3.24 20.36 45.76
N ILE A 558 -4.13 19.36 45.83
CA ILE A 558 -4.90 19.06 47.03
C ILE A 558 -4.04 18.35 48.09
N GLU A 559 -3.14 17.45 47.72
CA GLU A 559 -2.17 16.82 48.62
C GLU A 559 -1.12 17.83 49.12
N ASP A 560 -0.53 18.63 48.21
CA ASP A 560 0.47 19.68 48.48
C ASP A 560 -0.05 20.76 49.45
N SER A 561 -1.37 20.95 49.53
CA SER A 561 -2.00 21.82 50.54
C SER A 561 -1.53 21.53 51.98
N ARG A 562 -1.07 20.30 52.25
CA ARG A 562 -0.53 19.88 53.55
C ARG A 562 0.67 20.71 54.01
N PHE A 563 1.62 21.05 53.14
CA PHE A 563 2.90 21.63 53.58
C PHE A 563 2.73 22.97 54.31
N VAL A 564 1.81 23.79 53.82
CA VAL A 564 1.42 25.09 54.41
C VAL A 564 0.77 24.90 55.79
N ARG A 565 -0.14 23.94 55.91
CA ARG A 565 -0.84 23.60 57.16
C ARG A 565 0.09 22.98 58.20
N ASP A 566 0.96 22.08 57.77
CA ASP A 566 1.88 21.34 58.63
C ASP A 566 3.00 22.25 59.16
N ALA A 567 3.47 23.22 58.35
CA ALA A 567 4.36 24.27 58.82
C ALA A 567 3.74 25.10 59.94
N MET A 568 2.51 25.60 59.76
CA MET A 568 1.80 26.40 60.78
C MET A 568 1.45 25.58 62.04
N ASN A 569 1.03 24.31 61.89
CA ASN A 569 0.75 23.44 63.01
C ASN A 569 2.04 23.08 63.78
N GLN A 570 3.13 22.72 63.10
CA GLN A 570 4.41 22.48 63.75
C GLN A 570 4.91 23.73 64.47
N ARG A 571 4.79 24.90 63.84
CA ARG A 571 5.16 26.19 64.43
C ARG A 571 4.43 26.47 65.75
N LEU A 572 3.11 26.21 65.80
CA LEU A 572 2.32 26.31 67.03
C LEU A 572 2.72 25.25 68.07
N ARG A 573 3.01 24.01 67.67
CA ARG A 573 3.51 22.95 68.56
C ARG A 573 4.86 23.30 69.17
N ASP A 574 5.80 23.78 68.36
CA ASP A 574 7.15 24.20 68.79
C ASP A 574 7.08 25.32 69.85
N LYS A 575 6.06 26.20 69.79
CA LYS A 575 5.83 27.25 70.81
C LYS A 575 5.10 26.73 72.05
N ALA A 576 4.10 25.87 71.87
CA ALA A 576 3.37 25.16 72.93
C ALA A 576 4.25 24.18 73.74
N ALA A 577 5.40 23.76 73.22
CA ALA A 577 6.40 23.00 73.97
C ALA A 577 7.26 23.89 74.89
N ARG A 578 7.47 25.16 74.52
CA ARG A 578 8.37 26.09 75.24
C ARG A 578 7.69 26.84 76.37
N SER A 579 6.38 27.08 76.29
CA SER A 579 5.57 27.74 77.33
C SER A 579 5.57 27.00 78.67
N GLY A 580 5.75 25.67 78.68
CA GLY A 580 5.73 24.86 79.90
C GLY A 580 6.92 25.06 80.84
N ASN A 581 8.03 25.66 80.37
CA ASN A 581 9.30 25.77 81.11
C ASN A 581 9.74 27.22 81.38
N ALA A 582 8.85 28.20 81.25
CA ALA A 582 9.18 29.62 81.42
C ALA A 582 8.33 30.29 82.51
N THR A 583 8.97 31.03 83.42
CA THR A 583 8.29 32.02 84.26
C THR A 583 7.84 33.22 83.42
N PRO A 584 6.66 33.80 83.67
CA PRO A 584 6.16 34.94 82.90
C PRO A 584 7.02 36.19 83.16
N ALA A 585 7.60 36.72 82.08
CA ALA A 585 8.37 37.96 82.08
C ALA A 585 7.95 38.83 80.87
N ALA A 586 8.09 40.14 81.01
CA ALA A 586 7.39 41.15 80.22
C ALA A 586 7.51 41.00 78.69
N ALA A 587 6.42 41.35 77.99
CA ALA A 587 6.30 41.55 76.54
C ALA A 587 6.87 40.38 75.71
N THR A 588 6.09 39.31 75.58
CA THR A 588 6.45 38.10 74.82
C THR A 588 6.93 38.46 73.40
N PRO A 589 8.22 38.26 73.05
CA PRO A 589 8.78 38.82 71.82
C PRO A 589 8.15 38.26 70.55
N VAL A 590 8.25 39.04 69.47
CA VAL A 590 7.97 38.54 68.12
C VAL A 590 9.06 37.53 67.75
N GLU A 591 8.64 36.30 67.46
CA GLU A 591 9.50 35.26 66.93
C GLU A 591 9.32 35.18 65.42
N VAL A 592 10.42 35.31 64.67
CA VAL A 592 10.45 35.10 63.22
C VAL A 592 11.00 33.71 62.95
N TRP A 593 10.39 33.01 61.98
CA TRP A 593 10.76 31.66 61.60
C TRP A 593 10.79 31.50 60.08
N THR A 594 11.62 30.56 59.64
CA THR A 594 11.76 30.15 58.24
C THR A 594 11.75 28.63 58.18
N GLN A 595 11.02 28.05 57.24
CA GLN A 595 11.07 26.62 56.94
C GLN A 595 11.30 26.41 55.44
N ALA A 596 12.46 25.88 55.08
CA ALA A 596 12.67 25.30 53.75
C ALA A 596 12.24 23.82 53.76
N PHE A 597 11.73 23.32 52.64
CA PHE A 597 11.35 21.91 52.50
C PHE A 597 11.55 21.41 51.06
N GLY A 598 11.73 20.10 50.94
CA GLY A 598 11.63 19.36 49.68
C GLY A 598 10.98 18.01 49.94
N ASP A 599 10.04 17.58 49.09
CA ASP A 599 9.31 16.33 49.17
C ASP A 599 9.26 15.67 47.79
N TRP A 600 9.35 14.34 47.76
CA TRP A 600 9.30 13.52 46.57
C TRP A 600 8.38 12.32 46.82
N GLY A 601 7.61 11.94 45.82
CA GLY A 601 6.60 10.91 45.95
C GLY A 601 6.17 10.32 44.62
N SER A 602 5.33 9.30 44.70
CA SER A 602 4.65 8.74 43.54
C SER A 602 3.23 8.33 43.90
N MET A 603 2.32 8.47 42.94
CA MET A 603 0.91 8.09 43.09
C MET A 603 0.59 6.99 42.07
N SER A 604 0.15 5.82 42.56
CA SER A 604 -0.15 4.67 41.70
C SER A 604 -1.32 4.96 40.77
N GLY A 605 -1.16 4.63 39.48
CA GLY A 605 -2.24 4.71 38.50
C GLY A 605 -3.47 3.88 38.89
N GLY A 606 -4.65 4.33 38.47
CA GLY A 606 -5.93 3.74 38.85
C GLY A 606 -7.10 4.40 38.12
N ASN A 607 -8.24 3.68 38.03
CA ASN A 607 -9.44 4.10 37.29
C ASN A 607 -9.23 4.43 35.80
N GLY A 608 -8.06 4.07 35.23
CA GLY A 608 -7.66 4.41 33.86
C GLY A 608 -6.58 5.49 33.76
N ALA A 609 -6.29 6.21 34.84
CA ALA A 609 -5.19 7.17 34.91
C ALA A 609 -3.84 6.46 35.10
N ALA A 610 -2.80 6.96 34.43
CA ALA A 610 -1.41 6.57 34.62
C ALA A 610 -0.91 6.89 36.04
N ALA A 611 0.16 6.18 36.46
CA ALA A 611 0.95 6.60 37.62
C ALA A 611 1.66 7.93 37.34
N VAL A 612 1.92 8.68 38.40
CA VAL A 612 2.66 9.96 38.35
C VAL A 612 3.75 9.97 39.41
N ASP A 613 4.94 10.42 39.02
CA ASP A 613 6.00 10.77 39.95
C ASP A 613 5.90 12.29 40.25
N THR A 614 6.13 12.69 41.49
CA THR A 614 5.89 14.06 41.96
C THR A 614 7.07 14.57 42.78
N SER A 615 7.48 15.81 42.56
CA SER A 615 8.41 16.51 43.45
C SER A 615 7.88 17.90 43.81
N VAL A 616 8.20 18.40 44.99
CA VAL A 616 7.90 19.78 45.39
C VAL A 616 8.98 20.31 46.31
N SER A 617 9.37 21.57 46.13
CA SER A 617 10.32 22.25 47.00
C SER A 617 9.90 23.69 47.25
N GLY A 618 10.21 24.23 48.42
CA GLY A 618 9.77 25.59 48.77
C GLY A 618 10.32 26.13 50.08
N VAL A 619 9.92 27.36 50.37
CA VAL A 619 10.26 28.09 51.59
C VAL A 619 9.07 28.88 52.12
N PHE A 620 8.80 28.72 53.42
CA PHE A 620 7.87 29.54 54.19
C PHE A 620 8.65 30.46 55.12
N ILE A 621 8.19 31.70 55.27
CA ILE A 621 8.68 32.68 56.24
C ILE A 621 7.47 33.20 57.01
N GLY A 622 7.55 33.26 58.33
CA GLY A 622 6.46 33.76 59.16
C GLY A 622 6.92 34.43 60.45
N ALA A 623 5.97 35.06 61.12
CA ALA A 623 6.18 35.75 62.39
C ALA A 623 4.97 35.56 63.31
N ASP A 624 5.22 35.40 64.62
CA ASP A 624 4.17 35.36 65.63
C ASP A 624 4.59 35.95 66.98
N GLY A 625 3.62 36.55 67.66
CA GLY A 625 3.71 36.98 69.05
C GLY A 625 2.90 36.06 69.97
N THR A 626 2.87 36.39 71.26
CA THR A 626 1.88 35.83 72.20
C THR A 626 1.09 36.97 72.80
N ILE A 627 -0.22 36.80 72.96
CA ILE A 627 -1.14 37.78 73.50
C ILE A 627 -1.63 37.29 74.86
N ARG A 628 -1.47 38.15 75.89
CA ARG A 628 -1.81 37.86 77.30
C ARG A 628 -1.19 36.55 77.81
N ASP A 629 0.01 36.23 77.32
CA ASP A 629 0.81 35.03 77.62
C ASP A 629 0.09 33.67 77.45
N ALA A 630 -1.06 33.66 76.75
CA ALA A 630 -1.88 32.46 76.54
C ALA A 630 -2.06 32.11 75.05
N VAL A 631 -2.35 33.10 74.20
CA VAL A 631 -2.71 32.87 72.79
C VAL A 631 -1.56 33.30 71.87
N THR A 632 -0.97 32.36 71.14
CA THR A 632 -0.10 32.67 70.00
C THR A 632 -0.96 33.06 68.80
N ILE A 633 -0.59 34.13 68.10
CA ILE A 633 -1.16 34.49 66.79
C ILE A 633 -0.02 34.86 65.84
N GLY A 634 -0.10 34.39 64.60
CA GLY A 634 0.90 34.63 63.57
C GLY A 634 0.38 34.63 62.15
N ALA A 635 1.27 35.03 61.25
CA ALA A 635 1.07 34.99 59.81
C ALA A 635 2.32 34.46 59.09
N MET A 636 2.14 33.93 57.89
CA MET A 636 3.21 33.44 57.02
C MET A 636 2.96 33.81 55.56
N GLY A 637 4.07 34.01 54.84
CA GLY A 637 4.13 34.00 53.38
C GLY A 637 5.10 32.92 52.90
N GLY A 638 5.02 32.53 51.64
CA GLY A 638 6.00 31.59 51.08
C GLY A 638 5.80 31.29 49.61
N TYR A 639 6.75 30.51 49.09
CA TYR A 639 6.82 30.07 47.70
C TYR A 639 7.11 28.57 47.67
N SER A 640 6.51 27.84 46.73
CA SER A 640 6.98 26.51 46.34
C SER A 640 6.85 26.28 44.84
N HIS A 641 7.64 25.34 44.32
CA HIS A 641 7.57 24.85 42.95
C HIS A 641 7.31 23.35 42.99
N SER A 642 6.24 22.89 42.35
CA SER A 642 5.90 21.47 42.22
C SER A 642 6.11 20.99 40.78
N THR A 643 6.61 19.77 40.59
CA THR A 643 6.67 19.05 39.30
C THR A 643 5.89 17.75 39.35
N LEU A 644 5.31 17.36 38.22
CA LEU A 644 4.61 16.09 38.02
C LEU A 644 5.05 15.47 36.69
N ASP A 645 5.48 14.21 36.73
CA ASP A 645 5.96 13.49 35.55
C ASP A 645 5.12 12.23 35.30
N LEU A 646 4.42 12.19 34.16
CA LEU A 646 3.56 11.10 33.73
C LEU A 646 4.23 10.37 32.56
N ASN A 647 5.29 9.62 32.87
CA ASN A 647 6.18 8.98 31.91
C ASN A 647 5.44 8.11 30.86
N THR A 648 4.42 7.34 31.28
CA THR A 648 3.59 6.49 30.38
C THR A 648 2.53 7.26 29.58
N ARG A 649 2.58 8.60 29.62
CA ARG A 649 1.75 9.54 28.85
C ARG A 649 2.58 10.57 28.08
N ALA A 650 3.91 10.47 28.09
CA ALA A 650 4.84 11.46 27.54
C ALA A 650 4.45 12.92 27.91
N SER A 651 4.02 13.10 29.16
CA SER A 651 3.39 14.32 29.67
C SER A 651 4.02 14.73 30.99
N SER A 652 4.20 16.03 31.22
CA SER A 652 4.62 16.57 32.50
C SER A 652 3.89 17.88 32.82
N ALA A 653 3.86 18.24 34.10
CA ALA A 653 3.32 19.50 34.58
C ALA A 653 4.26 20.13 35.61
N ASN A 654 4.20 21.45 35.71
CA ASN A 654 4.81 22.20 36.80
C ASN A 654 3.84 23.25 37.34
N SER A 655 4.05 23.68 38.58
CA SER A 655 3.23 24.70 39.23
C SER A 655 4.10 25.59 40.13
N ASP A 656 4.11 26.89 39.84
CA ASP A 656 4.66 27.91 40.73
C ASP A 656 3.57 28.36 41.71
N ASN A 657 3.82 28.16 43.00
CA ASN A 657 2.85 28.30 44.07
C ASN A 657 3.23 29.45 45.01
N TYR A 658 2.29 30.37 45.25
CA TYR A 658 2.46 31.51 46.14
C TYR A 658 1.48 31.40 47.31
N HIS A 659 2.00 31.34 48.54
CA HIS A 659 1.24 30.99 49.74
C HIS A 659 1.13 32.17 50.71
N VAL A 660 -0.07 32.39 51.26
CA VAL A 660 -0.30 33.23 52.44
C VAL A 660 -1.13 32.47 53.46
N GLY A 661 -0.85 32.66 54.75
CA GLY A 661 -1.57 31.98 55.82
C GLY A 661 -1.55 32.75 57.14
N MET A 662 -2.58 32.50 57.96
CA MET A 662 -2.69 33.00 59.33
C MET A 662 -3.04 31.85 60.27
N TYR A 663 -2.47 31.88 61.48
CA TYR A 663 -2.60 30.80 62.46
C TYR A 663 -2.70 31.33 63.88
N ALA A 664 -3.40 30.58 64.73
CA ALA A 664 -3.53 30.87 66.14
C ALA A 664 -3.58 29.59 66.98
N GLY A 665 -3.13 29.65 68.23
CA GLY A 665 -3.21 28.52 69.16
C GLY A 665 -2.96 28.89 70.61
N THR A 666 -3.46 28.06 71.51
CA THR A 666 -3.42 28.23 72.96
C THR A 666 -3.33 26.87 73.65
N ASP A 667 -2.72 26.82 74.83
CA ASP A 667 -2.76 25.64 75.70
C ASP A 667 -3.66 25.91 76.92
N LEU A 668 -4.76 25.18 77.02
CA LEU A 668 -5.64 25.18 78.18
C LEU A 668 -5.18 24.09 79.16
N GLY A 669 -4.07 24.36 79.84
CA GLY A 669 -3.39 23.40 80.71
C GLY A 669 -2.78 22.25 79.89
N LYS A 670 -3.45 21.09 79.90
CA LYS A 670 -3.06 19.92 79.09
C LYS A 670 -3.67 19.92 77.69
N LEU A 671 -4.75 20.68 77.45
CA LEU A 671 -5.47 20.68 76.17
C LEU A 671 -4.91 21.77 75.24
N GLY A 672 -4.12 21.39 74.25
CA GLY A 672 -3.70 22.28 73.18
C GLY A 672 -4.79 22.43 72.12
N ILE A 673 -5.12 23.67 71.74
CA ILE A 673 -6.06 24.01 70.67
C ILE A 673 -5.33 24.91 69.68
N ARG A 674 -5.33 24.53 68.41
CA ARG A 674 -4.53 25.15 67.33
C ARG A 674 -5.37 25.20 66.05
N GLY A 675 -5.11 26.16 65.18
CA GLY A 675 -5.77 26.22 63.88
C GLY A 675 -5.28 27.37 63.01
N GLY A 676 -5.79 27.43 61.80
CA GLY A 676 -5.42 28.45 60.84
C GLY A 676 -6.19 28.36 59.53
N ALA A 677 -5.95 29.35 58.68
CA ALA A 677 -6.46 29.42 57.32
C ALA A 677 -5.33 29.84 56.38
N ALA A 678 -5.36 29.34 55.15
CA ALA A 678 -4.40 29.71 54.12
C ALA A 678 -5.04 29.80 52.74
N TYR A 679 -4.44 30.64 51.90
CA TYR A 679 -4.75 30.78 50.49
C TYR A 679 -3.46 30.60 49.69
N THR A 680 -3.53 29.83 48.61
CA THR A 680 -2.42 29.61 47.68
C THR A 680 -2.88 29.96 46.28
N TRP A 681 -2.12 30.78 45.57
CA TRP A 681 -2.25 30.94 44.11
C TRP A 681 -1.30 29.95 43.43
N HIS A 682 -1.76 29.36 42.33
CA HIS A 682 -1.02 28.41 41.51
C HIS A 682 -0.92 28.95 40.07
N GLN A 683 0.27 28.91 39.48
CA GLN A 683 0.48 29.13 38.05
C GLN A 683 0.93 27.81 37.45
N LEU A 684 0.02 27.10 36.79
CA LEU A 684 0.25 25.76 36.25
C LEU A 684 0.61 25.82 34.77
N ALA A 685 1.61 25.03 34.39
CA ALA A 685 1.94 24.73 33.00
C ALA A 685 1.95 23.21 32.78
N MET A 686 1.44 22.78 31.63
CA MET A 686 1.35 21.38 31.21
C MET A 686 1.97 21.24 29.82
N ASP A 687 2.97 20.37 29.68
CA ASP A 687 3.57 19.95 28.41
C ASP A 687 3.16 18.50 28.12
N ARG A 688 2.71 18.23 26.90
CA ARG A 688 2.24 16.90 26.47
C ARG A 688 2.70 16.58 25.05
N SER A 689 3.55 15.57 24.92
CA SER A 689 3.98 15.04 23.63
C SER A 689 2.97 14.03 23.11
N VAL A 690 2.56 14.14 21.85
CA VAL A 690 1.70 13.18 21.16
C VAL A 690 2.42 12.71 19.91
N VAL A 691 2.67 11.41 19.78
CA VAL A 691 3.37 10.78 18.65
C VAL A 691 2.60 9.53 18.23
N LEU A 692 1.99 9.62 17.05
CA LEU A 692 1.09 8.64 16.44
C LEU A 692 1.44 8.46 14.95
N PRO A 693 1.00 7.39 14.27
CA PRO A 693 1.25 7.20 12.83
C PRO A 693 0.69 8.37 11.99
N GLY A 694 1.56 9.13 11.34
CA GLY A 694 1.18 10.31 10.54
C GLY A 694 0.85 11.58 11.34
N TYR A 695 0.96 11.59 12.68
CA TYR A 695 0.70 12.76 13.51
C TYR A 695 1.66 12.85 14.71
N ALA A 696 2.46 13.92 14.78
CA ALA A 696 3.34 14.18 15.92
C ALA A 696 3.31 15.67 16.30
N ASP A 697 3.23 15.98 17.60
CA ASP A 697 3.05 17.34 18.12
C ASP A 697 3.48 17.47 19.61
N THR A 698 3.71 18.71 20.07
CA THR A 698 3.95 19.02 21.49
C THR A 698 2.97 20.09 21.97
N LEU A 699 1.94 19.63 22.67
CA LEU A 699 0.82 20.41 23.17
C LEU A 699 1.19 21.11 24.49
N ARG A 700 0.79 22.39 24.64
CA ARG A 700 1.15 23.22 25.80
C ARG A 700 -0.02 24.03 26.36
N GLY A 701 -0.40 23.80 27.61
CA GLY A 701 -1.46 24.53 28.31
C GLY A 701 -0.94 25.25 29.56
N ASN A 702 -1.19 26.55 29.66
CA ASN A 702 -0.85 27.37 30.84
C ASN A 702 -2.16 27.91 31.45
N TYR A 703 -2.32 27.83 32.77
CA TYR A 703 -3.55 28.21 33.45
C TYR A 703 -3.34 28.54 34.93
N GLY A 704 -4.25 29.33 35.51
CA GLY A 704 -4.23 29.64 36.93
C GLY A 704 -5.03 28.65 37.77
N GLY A 705 -4.80 28.70 39.07
CA GLY A 705 -5.61 28.04 40.08
C GLY A 705 -5.43 28.65 41.45
N ALA A 706 -6.28 28.26 42.39
CA ALA A 706 -6.17 28.68 43.77
C ALA A 706 -6.63 27.59 44.75
N THR A 707 -5.88 27.39 45.82
CA THR A 707 -6.29 26.51 46.94
C THR A 707 -6.55 27.33 48.19
N ALA A 708 -7.79 27.32 48.66
CA ALA A 708 -8.19 27.87 49.96
C ALA A 708 -8.36 26.72 50.96
N GLN A 709 -7.84 26.88 52.18
CA GLN A 709 -8.04 25.90 53.25
C GLN A 709 -8.25 26.51 54.63
N VAL A 710 -8.96 25.78 55.49
CA VAL A 710 -9.09 26.04 56.92
C VAL A 710 -8.90 24.74 57.70
N PHE A 711 -8.22 24.80 58.84
CA PHE A 711 -7.88 23.63 59.64
C PHE A 711 -7.86 23.92 61.14
N GLY A 712 -8.03 22.84 61.93
CA GLY A 712 -7.88 22.84 63.38
C GLY A 712 -7.16 21.59 63.87
N ASP A 713 -6.42 21.70 64.96
CA ASP A 713 -5.72 20.62 65.66
C ASP A 713 -5.99 20.75 67.17
N VAL A 714 -6.44 19.65 67.78
CA VAL A 714 -6.68 19.54 69.22
C VAL A 714 -5.91 18.36 69.74
N GLY A 715 -5.17 18.52 70.83
CA GLY A 715 -4.41 17.44 71.46
C GLY A 715 -4.25 17.58 72.97
N TYR A 716 -4.00 16.47 73.64
CA TYR A 716 -4.01 16.41 75.12
C TYR A 716 -2.69 15.89 75.68
N LYS A 717 -1.89 16.78 76.29
CA LYS A 717 -0.53 16.50 76.77
C LYS A 717 -0.52 15.55 77.99
N LEU A 718 0.01 14.35 77.80
CA LEU A 718 0.30 13.35 78.83
C LEU A 718 1.80 13.33 79.11
N GLY A 719 2.21 13.64 80.35
CA GLY A 719 3.61 13.57 80.77
C GLY A 719 4.02 12.17 81.22
N ALA A 720 5.16 11.69 80.73
CA ALA A 720 5.75 10.39 81.03
C ALA A 720 7.27 10.56 81.30
N GLY A 721 7.61 11.13 82.46
CA GLY A 721 8.98 11.48 82.80
C GLY A 721 9.51 12.61 81.89
N PRO A 722 10.66 12.43 81.20
CA PRO A 722 11.20 13.44 80.27
C PRO A 722 10.44 13.52 78.93
N VAL A 723 9.52 12.58 78.66
CA VAL A 723 8.75 12.52 77.42
C VAL A 723 7.34 13.07 77.63
N VAL A 724 6.86 13.89 76.70
CA VAL A 724 5.44 14.27 76.58
C VAL A 724 4.83 13.51 75.41
N ILE A 725 3.69 12.85 75.62
CA ILE A 725 2.89 12.19 74.58
C ILE A 725 1.57 12.97 74.46
N GLU A 726 1.23 13.41 73.26
CA GLU A 726 -0.01 14.13 72.95
C GLU A 726 -0.81 13.32 71.93
N PRO A 727 -1.85 12.57 72.34
CA PRO A 727 -2.89 12.12 71.44
C PRO A 727 -3.60 13.34 70.84
N PHE A 728 -3.84 13.32 69.53
CA PHE A 728 -4.40 14.46 68.81
C PHE A 728 -5.44 14.06 67.75
N ALA A 729 -6.32 15.00 67.47
CA ALA A 729 -7.23 15.00 66.34
C ALA A 729 -7.06 16.30 65.56
N ASN A 730 -6.74 16.19 64.28
CA ASN A 730 -6.68 17.29 63.32
C ASN A 730 -7.78 17.13 62.27
N ALA A 731 -8.33 18.24 61.81
CA ALA A 731 -9.24 18.30 60.67
C ALA A 731 -8.86 19.46 59.74
N ALA A 732 -9.09 19.29 58.44
CA ALA A 732 -8.89 20.31 57.42
C ALA A 732 -9.99 20.25 56.36
N LEU A 733 -10.43 21.41 55.88
CA LEU A 733 -11.27 21.56 54.68
C LEU A 733 -10.43 22.27 53.62
N VAL A 734 -10.36 21.68 52.42
CA VAL A 734 -9.57 22.17 51.29
C VAL A 734 -10.50 22.36 50.09
N ASN A 735 -10.52 23.57 49.55
CA ASN A 735 -11.15 23.91 48.28
C ASN A 735 -10.05 24.25 47.26
N LEU A 736 -10.01 23.52 46.15
CA LEU A 736 -9.20 23.86 44.98
C LEU A 736 -10.13 24.41 43.90
N HIS A 737 -9.72 25.50 43.26
CA HIS A 737 -10.24 26.00 41.99
C HIS A 737 -9.13 25.98 40.93
N THR A 738 -9.47 25.65 39.69
CA THR A 738 -8.60 25.79 38.53
C THR A 738 -9.34 26.52 37.42
N ASP A 739 -8.68 27.45 36.77
CA ASP A 739 -9.23 28.25 35.67
C ASP A 739 -9.52 27.38 34.43
N ALA A 740 -10.25 27.96 33.47
CA ALA A 740 -10.37 27.38 32.14
C ALA A 740 -9.05 27.54 31.37
N PHE A 741 -8.73 26.57 30.50
CA PHE A 741 -7.46 26.55 29.77
C PHE A 741 -7.63 26.18 28.30
N ARG A 742 -6.61 26.50 27.50
CA ARG A 742 -6.51 26.07 26.10
C ARG A 742 -5.07 25.76 25.75
N GLU A 743 -4.84 24.57 25.21
CA GLU A 743 -3.54 24.16 24.70
C GLU A 743 -3.20 24.90 23.40
N ARG A 744 -1.90 25.14 23.21
CA ARG A 744 -1.29 25.55 21.95
C ARG A 744 -0.71 24.31 21.28
N GLY A 745 -0.90 24.18 19.97
CA GLY A 745 -0.52 23.02 19.17
C GLY A 745 -1.46 22.87 17.97
N GLY A 746 -1.44 21.67 17.38
CA GLY A 746 -2.28 21.25 16.26
C GLY A 746 -3.53 20.48 16.67
N ALA A 747 -3.82 19.40 15.92
CA ALA A 747 -5.13 18.76 15.88
C ALA A 747 -5.56 18.05 17.18
N GLY A 748 -4.61 17.65 18.03
CA GLY A 748 -4.85 17.03 19.34
C GLY A 748 -4.99 18.01 20.51
N ALA A 749 -4.90 19.32 20.26
CA ALA A 749 -4.94 20.36 21.31
C ALA A 749 -6.32 20.45 21.99
N LEU A 750 -6.32 20.45 23.32
CA LEU A 750 -7.50 20.49 24.16
C LEU A 750 -7.84 21.90 24.66
N SER A 751 -9.13 22.15 24.88
CA SER A 751 -9.61 23.25 25.74
C SER A 751 -10.32 22.67 26.96
N GLY A 752 -9.94 23.09 28.15
CA GLY A 752 -10.45 22.60 29.42
C GLY A 752 -11.33 23.61 30.14
N GLN A 753 -12.39 23.13 30.79
CA GLN A 753 -13.30 23.97 31.58
C GLN A 753 -12.73 24.29 32.96
N SER A 754 -13.02 25.49 33.48
CA SER A 754 -12.78 25.84 34.88
C SER A 754 -13.53 24.90 35.82
N SER A 755 -12.94 24.54 36.96
CA SER A 755 -13.52 23.54 37.85
C SER A 755 -13.11 23.76 39.31
N SER A 756 -13.88 23.20 40.24
CA SER A 756 -13.57 23.21 41.67
C SER A 756 -13.71 21.83 42.30
N SER A 757 -12.87 21.55 43.28
CA SER A 757 -12.87 20.34 44.09
C SER A 757 -12.96 20.72 45.58
N ASN A 758 -13.78 20.01 46.34
CA ASN A 758 -13.81 20.12 47.80
C ASN A 758 -13.39 18.78 48.41
N THR A 759 -12.39 18.80 49.28
CA THR A 759 -11.90 17.62 49.99
C THR A 759 -11.75 17.95 51.47
N ALA A 760 -12.28 17.08 52.33
CA ALA A 760 -12.07 17.18 53.76
C ALA A 760 -11.08 16.09 54.20
N PHE A 761 -10.25 16.41 55.19
CA PHE A 761 -9.32 15.48 55.81
C PHE A 761 -9.53 15.46 57.32
N SER A 762 -9.40 14.28 57.92
CA SER A 762 -9.17 14.11 59.35
C SER A 762 -7.87 13.36 59.56
N THR A 763 -7.15 13.66 60.65
CA THR A 763 -5.98 12.90 61.08
C THR A 763 -6.10 12.63 62.57
N LEU A 764 -6.10 11.35 62.95
CA LEU A 764 -6.04 10.91 64.34
C LEU A 764 -4.66 10.32 64.61
N GLY A 765 -4.02 10.66 65.73
CA GLY A 765 -2.67 10.16 65.98
C GLY A 765 -2.11 10.41 67.37
N LEU A 766 -0.86 10.02 67.52
CA LEU A 766 -0.01 10.25 68.69
C LEU A 766 1.20 11.04 68.23
N ARG A 767 1.62 12.03 69.02
CA ARG A 767 2.93 12.67 68.85
C ARG A 767 3.68 12.73 70.17
N GLY A 768 4.98 12.45 70.11
CA GLY A 768 5.91 12.48 71.23
C GLY A 768 6.86 13.67 71.12
N ALA A 769 7.27 14.21 72.26
CA ALA A 769 8.33 15.20 72.38
C ALA A 769 9.24 14.86 73.57
N SER A 770 10.56 15.06 73.42
CA SER A 770 11.55 14.87 74.49
C SER A 770 12.69 15.87 74.32
N ASP A 771 13.15 16.46 75.43
CA ASP A 771 14.40 17.23 75.47
C ASP A 771 15.55 16.34 75.97
N PHE A 772 16.76 16.51 75.42
CA PHE A 772 17.99 15.92 75.95
C PHE A 772 19.24 16.77 75.64
N ALA A 773 20.21 16.73 76.55
CA ALA A 773 21.47 17.47 76.40
C ALA A 773 22.49 16.68 75.58
N LEU A 774 23.07 17.33 74.56
CA LEU A 774 24.23 16.87 73.80
C LEU A 774 25.40 17.83 74.08
N GLY A 775 26.13 17.56 75.16
CA GLY A 775 27.15 18.48 75.68
C GLY A 775 26.51 19.81 76.14
N PRO A 776 26.98 20.98 75.67
CA PRO A 776 26.39 22.28 76.01
C PRO A 776 25.08 22.58 75.27
N THR A 777 24.72 21.79 74.25
CA THR A 777 23.56 22.03 73.39
C THR A 777 22.36 21.23 73.87
N MET A 778 21.22 21.88 74.10
CA MET A 778 19.95 21.18 74.30
C MET A 778 19.33 20.84 72.94
N LEU A 779 18.93 19.58 72.76
CA LEU A 779 18.19 19.09 71.62
C LEU A 779 16.75 18.74 72.04
N THR A 780 15.78 19.26 71.30
CA THR A 780 14.38 18.81 71.38
C THR A 780 14.15 17.84 70.22
N THR A 781 13.70 16.62 70.47
CA THR A 781 13.18 15.73 69.42
C THR A 781 11.66 15.63 69.48
N THR A 782 11.04 15.55 68.31
CA THR A 782 9.60 15.28 68.17
C THR A 782 9.36 14.18 67.15
N GLY A 783 8.30 13.40 67.34
CA GLY A 783 7.87 12.39 66.38
C GLY A 783 6.34 12.29 66.34
N THR A 784 5.77 12.11 65.16
CA THR A 784 4.34 11.98 64.91
C THR A 784 4.05 10.65 64.24
N LEU A 785 3.03 9.93 64.72
CA LEU A 785 2.41 8.81 64.01
C LEU A 785 0.90 9.05 63.97
N GLY A 786 0.31 9.10 62.77
CA GLY A 786 -1.11 9.34 62.58
C GLY A 786 -1.72 8.50 61.46
N TRP A 787 -3.04 8.34 61.52
CA TRP A 787 -3.87 7.84 60.44
C TRP A 787 -4.72 9.00 59.90
N ARG A 788 -4.55 9.29 58.61
CA ARG A 788 -5.31 10.29 57.86
C ARG A 788 -6.45 9.63 57.09
N HIS A 789 -7.67 10.15 57.21
CA HIS A 789 -8.80 9.81 56.36
C HIS A 789 -9.19 10.99 55.47
N ALA A 790 -9.58 10.72 54.22
CA ALA A 790 -10.05 11.71 53.26
C ALA A 790 -11.53 11.48 52.88
N TYR A 791 -12.30 12.57 52.80
CA TYR A 791 -13.74 12.57 52.54
C TYR A 791 -14.10 13.47 51.34
N GLY A 792 -15.26 13.22 50.74
CA GLY A 792 -15.73 13.91 49.53
C GLY A 792 -15.32 13.19 48.25
N THR A 793 -15.23 13.94 47.15
CA THR A 793 -14.85 13.41 45.83
C THR A 793 -13.34 13.18 45.77
N LEU A 794 -12.91 11.94 46.01
CA LEU A 794 -11.49 11.55 46.04
C LEU A 794 -10.88 11.25 44.66
N VAL A 795 -11.66 11.35 43.58
CA VAL A 795 -11.16 11.17 42.21
C VAL A 795 -11.41 12.48 41.46
N PRO A 796 -10.43 13.39 41.35
CA PRO A 796 -10.56 14.58 40.54
C PRO A 796 -10.83 14.24 39.08
N ALA A 797 -11.69 15.03 38.44
CA ALA A 797 -12.06 14.86 37.04
C ALA A 797 -12.00 16.20 36.30
N GLN A 798 -11.50 16.18 35.06
CA GLN A 798 -11.32 17.36 34.22
C GLN A 798 -12.12 17.21 32.93
N THR A 799 -12.98 18.20 32.64
CA THR A 799 -13.77 18.26 31.41
C THR A 799 -13.03 19.06 30.34
N MET A 800 -12.88 18.46 29.15
CA MET A 800 -12.13 19.00 28.02
C MET A 800 -12.86 18.75 26.70
N VAL A 801 -12.37 19.38 25.63
CA VAL A 801 -12.90 19.25 24.27
C VAL A 801 -11.76 19.44 23.26
N PHE A 802 -11.76 18.64 22.18
CA PHE A 802 -10.89 18.88 21.01
C PHE A 802 -11.51 19.97 20.13
N ALA A 803 -10.74 20.55 19.21
CA ALA A 803 -11.29 21.48 18.23
C ALA A 803 -12.32 20.77 17.31
N GLY A 804 -13.62 20.99 17.60
CA GLY A 804 -14.76 20.44 16.85
C GLY A 804 -15.45 19.23 17.48
N SER A 805 -14.97 18.68 18.61
CA SER A 805 -15.60 17.51 19.23
C SER A 805 -16.74 17.86 20.20
N ALA A 806 -17.52 16.86 20.59
CA ALA A 806 -18.26 16.88 21.84
C ALA A 806 -17.31 16.96 23.05
N PRO A 807 -17.72 17.59 24.17
CA PRO A 807 -16.93 17.61 25.40
C PRO A 807 -16.93 16.26 26.11
N TYR A 808 -15.85 15.95 26.82
CA TYR A 808 -15.65 14.71 27.55
C TYR A 808 -14.91 14.96 28.88
N SER A 809 -15.03 14.04 29.84
CA SER A 809 -14.42 14.19 31.17
C SER A 809 -13.56 12.99 31.53
N VAL A 810 -12.27 13.22 31.82
CA VAL A 810 -11.32 12.19 32.27
C VAL A 810 -11.05 12.29 33.77
N THR A 811 -10.72 11.17 34.41
CA THR A 811 -10.33 11.11 35.83
C THR A 811 -8.82 11.08 36.00
N GLY A 812 -8.31 11.76 37.03
CA GLY A 812 -6.92 11.71 37.46
C GLY A 812 -6.66 10.61 38.49
N VAL A 813 -5.41 10.51 38.96
CA VAL A 813 -5.05 9.58 40.03
C VAL A 813 -5.83 9.87 41.32
N PRO A 814 -6.40 8.88 42.02
CA PRO A 814 -7.17 9.13 43.24
C PRO A 814 -6.36 9.70 44.42
N ILE A 815 -7.01 10.55 45.22
CA ILE A 815 -6.57 10.96 46.55
C ILE A 815 -6.65 9.74 47.48
N ALA A 816 -5.58 9.48 48.24
CA ALA A 816 -5.51 8.34 49.16
C ALA A 816 -6.53 8.49 50.30
N ARG A 817 -7.62 7.71 50.25
CA ARG A 817 -8.71 7.68 51.25
C ARG A 817 -8.21 7.44 52.67
N ASN A 818 -7.21 6.57 52.82
CA ASN A 818 -6.55 6.27 54.07
C ASN A 818 -5.04 6.35 53.86
N ALA A 819 -4.33 7.05 54.73
CA ALA A 819 -2.87 7.09 54.73
C ALA A 819 -2.30 7.06 56.16
N ALA A 820 -1.16 6.40 56.33
CA ALA A 820 -0.29 6.62 57.48
C ALA A 820 0.47 7.93 57.28
N VAL A 821 0.60 8.72 58.35
CA VAL A 821 1.39 9.95 58.43
C VAL A 821 2.47 9.73 59.47
N VAL A 822 3.72 10.01 59.10
CA VAL A 822 4.91 9.86 59.95
C VAL A 822 5.70 11.16 59.90
N GLU A 823 6.07 11.71 61.06
CA GLU A 823 7.05 12.79 61.14
C GLU A 823 8.13 12.45 62.18
N ALA A 824 9.35 12.92 61.97
CA ALA A 824 10.43 12.87 62.95
C ALA A 824 11.31 14.12 62.80
N ASN A 825 11.47 14.91 63.87
CA ASN A 825 12.22 16.17 63.85
C ASN A 825 13.21 16.27 65.01
N ILE A 826 14.30 17.01 64.78
CA ILE A 826 15.34 17.33 65.76
C ILE A 826 15.60 18.84 65.70
N ASP A 827 15.51 19.52 66.84
CA ASP A 827 15.74 20.96 67.00
C ASP A 827 16.86 21.23 68.00
N ALA A 828 17.89 21.98 67.60
CA ALA A 828 18.98 22.43 68.46
C ALA A 828 18.76 23.88 68.91
N ILE A 829 19.02 24.15 70.20
CA ILE A 829 19.12 25.52 70.72
C ILE A 829 20.51 26.07 70.40
N VAL A 830 20.56 27.18 69.65
CA VAL A 830 21.81 27.80 69.18
C VAL A 830 21.94 29.19 69.80
N GLY A 831 22.80 29.31 70.82
CA GLY A 831 22.92 30.52 71.62
C GLY A 831 21.67 30.82 72.44
N LYS A 832 21.40 32.11 72.70
CA LYS A 832 20.28 32.54 73.58
C LYS A 832 18.94 32.73 72.86
N ASN A 833 18.96 33.03 71.56
CA ASN A 833 17.82 33.55 70.81
C ASN A 833 17.50 32.79 69.51
N ALA A 834 18.28 31.78 69.11
CA ALA A 834 18.04 31.03 67.89
C ALA A 834 17.78 29.53 68.12
N ARG A 835 17.02 28.92 67.21
CA ARG A 835 16.95 27.45 67.05
C ARG A 835 17.17 27.09 65.59
N VAL A 836 17.82 25.95 65.38
CA VAL A 836 18.02 25.33 64.05
C VAL A 836 17.51 23.91 64.14
N GLY A 837 16.67 23.49 63.20
CA GLY A 837 16.06 22.16 63.20
C GLY A 837 16.08 21.49 61.84
N VAL A 838 16.11 20.17 61.85
CA VAL A 838 15.90 19.30 60.69
C VAL A 838 14.73 18.35 60.97
N GLY A 839 14.09 17.86 59.91
CA GLY A 839 13.00 16.90 60.07
C GLY A 839 12.71 16.12 58.80
N TYR A 840 12.06 14.99 59.00
CA TYR A 840 11.49 14.12 57.98
C TYR A 840 9.96 14.09 58.12
N SER A 841 9.27 14.08 56.99
CA SER A 841 7.84 13.76 56.92
C SER A 841 7.60 12.71 55.85
N GLY A 842 6.70 11.77 56.11
CA GLY A 842 6.24 10.80 55.14
C GLY A 842 4.73 10.58 55.23
N GLN A 843 4.10 10.36 54.08
CA GLN A 843 2.69 9.99 53.98
C GLN A 843 2.53 8.84 52.98
N ILE A 844 1.98 7.71 53.43
CA ILE A 844 1.89 6.47 52.66
C ILE A 844 0.49 5.86 52.79
N GLY A 845 -0.20 5.60 51.68
CA GLY A 845 -1.48 4.90 51.69
C GLY A 845 -2.18 4.84 50.34
N GLY A 846 -2.96 3.78 50.12
CA GLY A 846 -3.78 3.61 48.90
C GLY A 846 -2.99 3.47 47.59
N GLY A 847 -1.69 3.22 47.65
CA GLY A 847 -0.78 3.23 46.50
C GLY A 847 -0.10 4.58 46.23
N ASN A 848 -0.44 5.63 47.00
CA ASN A 848 0.28 6.90 46.99
C ASN A 848 1.31 6.92 48.13
N GLN A 849 2.51 7.40 47.84
CA GLN A 849 3.59 7.57 48.82
C GLN A 849 4.31 8.89 48.58
N SER A 850 4.83 9.50 49.64
CA SER A 850 5.54 10.77 49.58
C SER A 850 6.43 10.93 50.81
N HIS A 851 7.61 11.49 50.61
CA HIS A 851 8.72 11.53 51.56
C HIS A 851 9.43 12.87 51.41
N GLY A 852 9.62 13.60 52.51
CA GLY A 852 10.20 14.93 52.47
C GLY A 852 11.10 15.25 53.64
N VAL A 853 11.98 16.22 53.42
CA VAL A 853 12.94 16.76 54.37
C VAL A 853 12.64 18.24 54.59
N LYS A 854 12.66 18.64 55.87
CA LYS A 854 12.37 20.00 56.34
C LYS A 854 13.62 20.57 57.03
N ALA A 855 13.98 21.81 56.72
CA ALA A 855 15.00 22.57 57.44
C ALA A 855 14.34 23.82 58.04
N ARG A 856 14.43 23.98 59.37
CA ARG A 856 13.79 25.05 60.14
C ARG A 856 14.82 25.96 60.79
N PHE A 857 14.57 27.26 60.75
CA PHE A 857 15.29 28.27 61.49
C PHE A 857 14.29 29.15 62.27
N LEU A 858 14.67 29.54 63.48
CA LEU A 858 13.92 30.47 64.32
C LEU A 858 14.86 31.48 64.94
N TYR A 859 14.44 32.74 64.96
CA TYR A 859 15.06 33.81 65.72
C TYR A 859 14.02 34.53 66.59
N ARG A 860 14.37 34.76 67.86
CA ARG A 860 13.62 35.59 68.80
C ARG A 860 14.36 36.92 68.99
N PHE A 861 13.67 38.02 68.78
CA PHE A 861 14.19 39.37 69.04
C PHE A 861 14.23 39.70 70.55
#